data_AF-A0AA42NYH8-F1
#
_entry.id   AF-A0AA42NYH8-F1
#
_cell.length_a   1.000
_cell.length_b   1.000
_cell.length_c   1.000
_cell.angle_alpha   90.00
_cell.angle_beta   90.00
_cell.angle_gamma   90.00
#
_symmetry.space_group_name_H-M   'P 1'
#
loop_
_entity.id
_entity.type
_entity.pdbx_description
1 polymer ?
#
loop_
_entity_poly.entity_id
_entity_poly.type
_entity_poly.pdbx_seq_one_letter_code
_entity_poly.pdbx_strand_id
1 'polypeptide(L)'
;MADGTKLGSVPHTALTCLDGQKGTSSGDYYAPPDRQFAPVRRGNKVDAYTDGRSAMKAMADAIRGAQKFIFIADWQMNFDTELDSRGGAHASRLSELLFDAINQRGVDVRVLLYDSVEAAAYTHENEARTALYKMQDANTPGQVQVGLHNPATGRTDAFNIAFSHHQKILVVDGKIGFVGGLDIAHGRWDDGNFDVVCDPTLHVLNDHYNNCLSKFRGMTRAEQDLTLDKPDTSPDAAGRVRPGFAQAYVPGLAIALDRMKAQWDAGAALAELQDYADKLGVPDALEREGIRKLAEMVIPGMEEAVKVQRSVAKTFLAIQGWLTEIEKEYADVIAASNRAADEAVKLNVGEAAAAAGRAVEGFTKIQAKKFGEWVDERKAAIKDAILGPIKTATTVVGYVRDPDSLVTDAKAKYAEIENKFNKAKQAWESLVKWINEPVDRIQRLLDSGRQPRMPWQDVHARLQGPAVFDICRNFMHRWNAMVWQNQRGDREIGAAVRKVLNRGIRGANDWTGAGLPEQTTLARGMELTPLSDQWLQSMGGMQALFGDLARPGTAGDVTVQIVRSSGTALHALEKKGCKELGLNLDDASCLQPYWERNQPMHSILDAMVNCIASARAFVYLETQFLISECGWSDAEAGRTVETAIKGGERRPMTKAEKKKAGYVDKGVAMSGPIGKTGVVQDLVKRKQGVKSAASNPLVAAIAARIRRAIVAGQGFHVYITLPVHPEGSLFDGAVLKQQYWVQQTLLRGDDSLIRRICRSLIARDKDIREVSVEEADLQAEVKAGRWKEYLSVMNLRSYGVLADVNHKNHYAPHTIGADQATPLYVVTEQCYVHSKLLIVDDAVAIIGSANCNDRSLLGTGDTEIAAVIVDGAAKSMDLGNGVQVITRKFARDLRMKLWKKFLGQAIQELSEKKKKPYSAAGAAGAYLPWFHMVDPVPQIEQPASARTWQGIRKIADANSDAYQQVFTNVPRDSFPRYDSVFHGFPAAGLSDKGHVKRMLYAQPPDLQPDFMQEPSIENDYVTSAVGRHDVRKATDFLRGEPGRPRIKGFWVTMPLLWGSSMDDPAAAMPSEIIAALPVQGDRSSELAYSTRHAALSQGEKV
;
A
#
# COMPACT_ATOMS: atom_id res chain seq x y z
N MET A 1 3.56 11.67 -29.76
CA MET A 1 3.68 12.32 -31.09
C MET A 1 4.92 13.19 -31.06
N ALA A 2 5.99 12.80 -31.74
CA ALA A 2 7.14 13.67 -31.99
C ALA A 2 7.90 13.18 -33.23
N ASP A 3 7.47 13.60 -34.40
CA ASP A 3 8.38 14.10 -35.42
C ASP A 3 7.70 15.25 -36.17
N GLY A 4 8.25 16.45 -35.98
CA GLY A 4 7.83 17.62 -36.72
C GLY A 4 8.34 17.54 -38.15
N THR A 5 7.49 17.89 -39.11
CA THR A 5 7.74 18.95 -40.10
C THR A 5 6.64 18.94 -41.17
N LYS A 6 6.12 20.15 -41.47
CA LYS A 6 5.09 20.54 -42.46
C LYS A 6 3.62 20.49 -41.99
N LEU A 7 3.09 21.68 -41.68
CA LEU A 7 1.67 21.99 -41.77
C LEU A 7 1.25 21.91 -43.24
N GLY A 8 0.37 20.97 -43.57
CA GLY A 8 -0.25 20.85 -44.89
C GLY A 8 -0.78 19.44 -45.12
N SER A 9 -2.10 19.29 -45.01
CA SER A 9 -2.90 18.10 -45.38
C SER A 9 -2.35 16.73 -44.94
N VAL A 10 -2.76 16.24 -43.77
CA VAL A 10 -2.85 14.79 -43.54
C VAL A 10 -4.19 14.35 -44.16
N PRO A 11 -4.21 13.51 -45.21
CA PRO A 11 -5.45 12.96 -45.73
C PRO A 11 -6.17 12.20 -44.61
N HIS A 12 -7.50 12.29 -44.55
CA HIS A 12 -8.35 11.66 -43.54
C HIS A 12 -8.32 10.11 -43.52
N THR A 13 -7.32 9.47 -44.13
CA THR A 13 -7.22 8.04 -44.38
C THR A 13 -5.75 7.61 -44.36
N ALA A 14 -5.20 7.26 -43.20
CA ALA A 14 -4.10 6.30 -43.04
C ALA A 14 -3.66 6.19 -41.55
N LEU A 15 -4.47 5.52 -40.73
CA LEU A 15 -3.97 4.69 -39.64
C LEU A 15 -4.24 3.26 -40.09
N THR A 16 -3.39 2.77 -41.00
CA THR A 16 -3.51 1.42 -41.54
C THR A 16 -2.50 0.54 -40.80
N CYS A 17 -3.04 -0.36 -39.99
CA CYS A 17 -2.35 -1.52 -39.46
C CYS A 17 -1.87 -2.39 -40.63
N LEU A 18 -0.56 -2.55 -40.81
CA LEU A 18 0.00 -3.48 -41.80
C LEU A 18 -0.03 -4.90 -41.22
N ASP A 19 -0.66 -5.79 -42.00
CA ASP A 19 -0.93 -7.23 -41.83
C ASP A 19 -2.05 -7.71 -40.88
N GLY A 20 -3.13 -8.20 -41.51
CA GLY A 20 -3.97 -9.30 -40.99
C GLY A 20 -5.24 -8.92 -40.23
N GLN A 21 -5.26 -7.81 -39.50
CA GLN A 21 -6.49 -7.30 -38.88
C GLN A 21 -7.02 -6.13 -39.71
N LYS A 22 -8.06 -6.38 -40.52
CA LYS A 22 -8.80 -5.31 -41.20
C LYS A 22 -9.23 -4.29 -40.15
N GLY A 23 -8.57 -3.13 -40.13
CA GLY A 23 -8.97 -1.97 -39.37
C GLY A 23 -10.41 -1.65 -39.75
N THR A 24 -11.33 -1.87 -38.82
CA THR A 24 -12.70 -1.41 -38.97
C THR A 24 -12.66 0.11 -38.90
N SER A 25 -13.45 0.79 -39.73
CA SER A 25 -13.68 2.24 -39.70
C SER A 25 -14.35 2.75 -38.41
N SER A 26 -14.19 2.02 -37.30
CA SER A 26 -14.62 2.28 -35.94
C SER A 26 -13.46 2.01 -34.97
N GLY A 27 -12.89 3.07 -34.37
CA GLY A 27 -12.22 3.06 -33.07
C GLY A 27 -11.11 2.03 -32.84
N ASP A 28 -9.86 2.45 -32.97
CA ASP A 28 -8.69 1.74 -32.44
C ASP A 28 -8.73 1.77 -30.91
N TYR A 29 -9.46 0.84 -30.27
CA TYR A 29 -9.55 0.74 -28.80
C TYR A 29 -8.47 -0.15 -28.18
N TYR A 30 -7.87 -1.01 -28.98
CA TYR A 30 -6.99 -2.09 -28.55
C TYR A 30 -5.53 -1.62 -28.43
N ALA A 31 -4.72 -2.44 -27.76
CA ALA A 31 -3.28 -2.25 -27.78
C ALA A 31 -2.75 -2.43 -29.22
N PRO A 32 -1.81 -1.58 -29.69
CA PRO A 32 -1.18 -1.71 -31.01
C PRO A 32 -0.53 -3.10 -31.20
N PRO A 33 -0.53 -3.70 -32.41
CA PRO A 33 -0.04 -5.08 -32.63
C PRO A 33 1.35 -5.38 -32.07
N ASP A 34 2.29 -4.45 -32.20
CA ASP A 34 3.66 -4.55 -31.68
C ASP A 34 3.73 -4.49 -30.14
N ARG A 35 2.64 -4.06 -29.50
CA ARG A 35 2.46 -3.93 -28.04
C ARG A 35 1.51 -4.97 -27.44
N GLN A 36 0.90 -5.86 -28.23
CA GLN A 36 -0.09 -6.82 -27.70
C GLN A 36 0.56 -7.93 -26.87
N PHE A 37 0.03 -8.17 -25.67
CA PHE A 37 0.25 -9.41 -24.93
C PHE A 37 -0.58 -10.56 -25.52
N ALA A 38 -1.89 -10.33 -25.68
CA ALA A 38 -2.84 -11.28 -26.24
C ALA A 38 -3.55 -10.70 -27.47
N PRO A 39 -3.99 -11.55 -28.41
CA PRO A 39 -4.75 -11.10 -29.56
C PRO A 39 -6.15 -10.62 -29.13
N VAL A 40 -6.83 -9.93 -30.03
CA VAL A 40 -8.24 -9.57 -29.85
C VAL A 40 -9.10 -10.82 -30.07
N ARG A 41 -9.79 -11.29 -29.02
CA ARG A 41 -10.63 -12.48 -29.01
C ARG A 41 -12.08 -12.12 -29.28
N ARG A 42 -12.71 -12.72 -30.28
CA ARG A 42 -14.16 -12.59 -30.55
C ARG A 42 -14.93 -13.77 -29.96
N GLY A 43 -16.22 -13.57 -29.70
CA GLY A 43 -17.12 -14.65 -29.32
C GLY A 43 -17.17 -14.97 -27.84
N ASN A 44 -16.90 -13.97 -26.98
CA ASN A 44 -16.92 -14.12 -25.53
C ASN A 44 -18.28 -13.70 -24.96
N LYS A 45 -18.56 -14.17 -23.75
CA LYS A 45 -19.57 -13.59 -22.86
C LYS A 45 -18.88 -12.92 -21.70
N VAL A 46 -19.31 -11.70 -21.38
CA VAL A 46 -18.76 -10.93 -20.26
C VAL A 46 -19.88 -10.42 -19.38
N ASP A 47 -19.80 -10.71 -18.08
CA ASP A 47 -20.67 -10.14 -17.05
C ASP A 47 -19.83 -9.17 -16.20
N ALA A 48 -20.34 -7.97 -15.92
CA ALA A 48 -19.67 -6.98 -15.05
C ALA A 48 -20.40 -6.82 -13.72
N TYR A 49 -19.61 -6.77 -12.65
CA TYR A 49 -20.04 -6.58 -11.27
C TYR A 49 -19.59 -5.21 -10.77
N THR A 50 -20.45 -4.56 -10.00
CA THR A 50 -20.32 -3.15 -9.57
C THR A 50 -20.09 -3.02 -8.06
N ASP A 51 -19.88 -4.14 -7.39
CA ASP A 51 -19.79 -4.29 -5.94
C ASP A 51 -19.17 -5.65 -5.60
N GLY A 52 -18.59 -5.75 -4.40
CA GLY A 52 -17.90 -6.94 -3.93
C GLY A 52 -18.84 -8.14 -3.73
N ARG A 53 -20.06 -7.90 -3.23
CA ARG A 53 -21.04 -8.95 -2.96
C ARG A 53 -21.39 -9.74 -4.22
N SER A 54 -21.77 -9.06 -5.30
CA SER A 54 -22.18 -9.73 -6.54
C SER A 54 -21.01 -10.41 -7.25
N ALA A 55 -19.81 -9.82 -7.21
CA ALA A 55 -18.60 -10.42 -7.77
C ALA A 55 -18.18 -11.67 -6.99
N MET A 56 -18.06 -11.57 -5.66
CA MET A 56 -17.66 -12.69 -4.80
C MET A 56 -18.67 -13.83 -4.83
N LYS A 57 -19.97 -13.53 -4.89
CA LYS A 57 -20.98 -14.56 -5.10
C LYS A 57 -20.75 -15.33 -6.40
N ALA A 58 -20.48 -14.63 -7.50
CA ALA A 58 -20.20 -15.26 -8.79
C ALA A 58 -18.90 -16.10 -8.75
N MET A 59 -17.89 -15.64 -8.01
CA MET A 59 -16.67 -16.42 -7.75
C MET A 59 -16.97 -17.69 -6.95
N ALA A 60 -17.77 -17.61 -5.89
CA ALA A 60 -18.19 -18.76 -5.09
C ALA A 60 -18.97 -19.78 -5.94
N ASP A 61 -19.92 -19.32 -6.75
CA ASP A 61 -20.69 -20.19 -7.65
C ASP A 61 -19.78 -20.87 -8.68
N ALA A 62 -18.74 -20.19 -9.18
CA ALA A 62 -17.74 -20.80 -10.05
C ALA A 62 -16.90 -21.86 -9.32
N ILE A 63 -16.41 -21.58 -8.10
CA ILE A 63 -15.62 -22.52 -7.29
C ILE A 63 -16.43 -23.78 -6.94
N ARG A 64 -17.72 -23.63 -6.61
CA ARG A 64 -18.63 -24.77 -6.38
C ARG A 64 -18.77 -25.67 -7.62
N GLY A 65 -18.72 -25.07 -8.80
CA GLY A 65 -18.78 -25.78 -10.08
C GLY A 65 -17.49 -26.45 -10.54
N ALA A 66 -16.34 -26.15 -9.91
CA ALA A 66 -15.03 -26.61 -10.36
C ALA A 66 -14.90 -28.15 -10.35
N GLN A 67 -14.32 -28.70 -11.43
CA GLN A 67 -14.16 -30.14 -11.61
C GLN A 67 -12.70 -30.57 -11.83
N LYS A 68 -11.83 -29.69 -12.31
CA LYS A 68 -10.45 -30.02 -12.68
C LYS A 68 -9.45 -29.16 -11.93
N PHE A 69 -9.53 -27.84 -12.10
CA PHE A 69 -8.58 -26.94 -11.49
C PHE A 69 -9.14 -25.55 -11.20
N ILE A 70 -8.54 -24.88 -10.22
CA ILE A 70 -8.79 -23.49 -9.88
C ILE A 70 -7.45 -22.76 -9.84
N PHE A 71 -7.34 -21.64 -10.55
CA PHE A 71 -6.21 -20.72 -10.42
C PHE A 71 -6.67 -19.44 -9.74
N ILE A 72 -5.94 -19.01 -8.71
CA ILE A 72 -6.18 -17.77 -7.98
C ILE A 72 -4.89 -16.97 -7.99
N ALA A 73 -4.92 -15.71 -8.41
CA ALA A 73 -3.81 -14.78 -8.21
C ALA A 73 -4.34 -13.51 -7.55
N ASP A 74 -3.74 -13.10 -6.44
CA ASP A 74 -4.19 -11.93 -5.67
C ASP A 74 -3.00 -11.19 -5.07
N TRP A 75 -3.16 -9.88 -4.85
CA TRP A 75 -2.20 -9.08 -4.08
C TRP A 75 -2.30 -9.41 -2.59
N GLN A 76 -3.51 -9.58 -2.10
CA GLN A 76 -3.83 -10.04 -0.75
C GLN A 76 -4.95 -11.08 -0.85
N MET A 77 -4.82 -12.21 -0.16
CA MET A 77 -5.90 -13.19 -0.08
C MET A 77 -6.14 -13.57 1.37
N ASN A 78 -7.40 -13.50 1.81
CA ASN A 78 -7.79 -13.94 3.13
C ASN A 78 -8.67 -15.19 3.01
N PHE A 79 -8.13 -16.32 3.47
CA PHE A 79 -8.76 -17.64 3.37
C PHE A 79 -10.11 -17.74 4.11
N ASP A 80 -10.35 -16.85 5.07
CA ASP A 80 -11.57 -16.78 5.87
C ASP A 80 -12.61 -15.77 5.34
N THR A 81 -12.35 -15.15 4.18
CA THR A 81 -13.33 -14.26 3.52
C THR A 81 -14.58 -15.04 3.16
N GLU A 82 -15.76 -14.55 3.56
CA GLU A 82 -17.06 -15.09 3.13
C GLU A 82 -17.49 -14.48 1.79
N LEU A 83 -17.67 -15.34 0.77
CA LEU A 83 -17.92 -14.90 -0.62
C LEU A 83 -19.41 -14.82 -0.98
N ASP A 84 -20.25 -15.65 -0.36
CA ASP A 84 -21.71 -15.72 -0.60
C ASP A 84 -22.46 -15.55 0.73
N SER A 85 -23.53 -16.30 1.00
CA SER A 85 -24.34 -16.21 2.23
C SER A 85 -23.47 -16.10 3.49
N ARG A 86 -23.48 -14.90 4.08
CA ARG A 86 -22.66 -14.53 5.24
C ARG A 86 -23.37 -14.79 6.57
N GLY A 87 -22.57 -14.97 7.63
CA GLY A 87 -23.06 -15.29 8.96
C GLY A 87 -23.37 -16.78 9.13
N GLY A 88 -24.31 -17.12 10.03
CA GLY A 88 -24.78 -18.50 10.20
C GLY A 88 -23.65 -19.50 10.46
N ALA A 89 -23.53 -20.51 9.59
CA ALA A 89 -22.51 -21.56 9.68
C ALA A 89 -21.17 -21.19 9.01
N HIS A 90 -21.07 -20.02 8.38
CA HIS A 90 -19.87 -19.57 7.65
C HIS A 90 -19.39 -20.56 6.56
N ALA A 91 -20.33 -21.28 5.93
CA ALA A 91 -20.04 -22.31 4.94
C ALA A 91 -19.59 -21.74 3.57
N SER A 92 -19.76 -20.43 3.35
CA SER A 92 -19.37 -19.74 2.12
C SER A 92 -17.99 -19.07 2.21
N ARG A 93 -17.18 -19.42 3.21
CA ARG A 93 -15.79 -18.97 3.32
C ARG A 93 -14.95 -19.55 2.20
N LEU A 94 -13.95 -18.81 1.72
CA LEU A 94 -13.02 -19.29 0.70
C LEU A 94 -12.39 -20.64 1.10
N SER A 95 -11.95 -20.78 2.35
CA SER A 95 -11.38 -22.01 2.88
C SER A 95 -12.34 -23.19 2.79
N GLU A 96 -13.62 -23.02 3.15
CA GLU A 96 -14.62 -24.10 3.05
C GLU A 96 -14.90 -24.49 1.60
N LEU A 97 -15.03 -23.49 0.71
CA LEU A 97 -15.26 -23.74 -0.72
C LEU A 97 -14.08 -24.50 -1.37
N LEU A 98 -12.85 -24.14 -1.02
CA LEU A 98 -11.64 -24.81 -1.48
C LEU A 98 -11.44 -26.17 -0.82
N PHE A 99 -11.76 -26.31 0.47
CA PHE A 99 -11.73 -27.59 1.18
C PHE A 99 -12.63 -28.59 0.45
N ASP A 100 -13.86 -28.23 0.14
CA ASP A 100 -14.78 -29.10 -0.61
C ASP A 100 -14.27 -29.39 -2.02
N ALA A 101 -13.64 -28.42 -2.69
CA ALA A 101 -13.08 -28.61 -4.03
C ALA A 101 -11.98 -29.67 -4.05
N ILE A 102 -11.01 -29.59 -3.14
CA ILE A 102 -9.89 -30.54 -3.12
C ILE A 102 -10.28 -31.89 -2.50
N ASN A 103 -11.14 -31.91 -1.48
CA ASN A 103 -11.46 -33.12 -0.72
C ASN A 103 -12.58 -33.94 -1.36
N GLN A 104 -13.63 -33.30 -1.87
CA GLN A 104 -14.80 -34.02 -2.40
C GLN A 104 -14.76 -34.17 -3.93
N ARG A 105 -14.12 -33.22 -4.63
CA ARG A 105 -14.14 -33.15 -6.10
C ARG A 105 -12.79 -33.42 -6.76
N GLY A 106 -11.72 -33.57 -5.97
CA GLY A 106 -10.38 -33.86 -6.50
C GLY A 106 -9.78 -32.72 -7.33
N VAL A 107 -10.17 -31.47 -7.06
CA VAL A 107 -9.74 -30.30 -7.83
C VAL A 107 -8.28 -29.93 -7.51
N ASP A 108 -7.52 -29.52 -8.52
CA ASP A 108 -6.18 -28.94 -8.38
C ASP A 108 -6.24 -27.41 -8.23
N VAL A 109 -5.91 -26.89 -7.05
CA VAL A 109 -5.95 -25.48 -6.71
C VAL A 109 -4.55 -24.88 -6.69
N ARG A 110 -4.30 -23.87 -7.54
CA ARG A 110 -3.06 -23.08 -7.55
C ARG A 110 -3.34 -21.66 -7.14
N VAL A 111 -2.65 -21.20 -6.10
CA VAL A 111 -2.78 -19.84 -5.59
C VAL A 111 -1.45 -19.11 -5.74
N LEU A 112 -1.43 -17.96 -6.39
CA LEU A 112 -0.26 -17.11 -6.56
C LEU A 112 -0.46 -15.80 -5.79
N LEU A 113 0.26 -15.63 -4.68
CA LEU A 113 0.16 -14.44 -3.83
C LEU A 113 1.40 -13.56 -3.98
N TYR A 114 1.28 -12.28 -3.65
CA TYR A 114 2.43 -11.39 -3.52
C TYR A 114 3.34 -11.85 -2.36
N ASP A 115 4.65 -11.98 -2.62
CA ASP A 115 5.66 -12.20 -1.57
C ASP A 115 5.97 -10.88 -0.88
N SER A 116 5.14 -10.50 0.09
CA SER A 116 5.23 -9.20 0.73
C SER A 116 6.46 -9.09 1.65
N VAL A 117 7.00 -7.88 1.73
CA VAL A 117 7.94 -7.52 2.80
C VAL A 117 7.09 -7.00 3.96
N GLU A 118 6.92 -7.79 5.03
CA GLU A 118 5.99 -7.50 6.13
C GLU A 118 6.19 -6.10 6.75
N ALA A 119 7.43 -5.59 6.78
CA ALA A 119 7.75 -4.24 7.26
C ALA A 119 7.24 -3.10 6.34
N ALA A 120 6.92 -3.39 5.09
CA ALA A 120 6.46 -2.44 4.08
C ALA A 120 4.97 -2.60 3.74
N ALA A 121 4.48 -3.83 3.68
CA ALA A 121 3.06 -4.15 3.52
C ALA A 121 2.80 -5.55 4.06
N TYR A 122 1.69 -5.73 4.76
CA TYR A 122 1.28 -7.03 5.29
C TYR A 122 0.04 -7.51 4.52
N THR A 123 0.18 -8.60 3.77
CA THR A 123 -0.86 -9.11 2.86
C THR A 123 -1.43 -10.48 3.24
N HIS A 124 -1.20 -10.93 4.49
CA HIS A 124 -1.68 -12.21 5.03
C HIS A 124 -1.25 -13.46 4.23
N GLU A 125 -0.20 -13.38 3.42
CA GLU A 125 0.19 -14.44 2.49
C GLU A 125 0.71 -15.70 3.21
N ASN A 126 1.37 -15.52 4.36
CA ASN A 126 1.88 -16.64 5.17
C ASN A 126 0.75 -17.34 5.93
N GLU A 127 -0.21 -16.58 6.43
CA GLU A 127 -1.43 -17.06 7.09
C GLU A 127 -2.29 -17.84 6.11
N ALA A 128 -2.53 -17.29 4.91
CA ALA A 128 -3.28 -17.95 3.86
C ALA A 128 -2.61 -19.25 3.42
N ARG A 129 -1.28 -19.25 3.18
CA ARG A 129 -0.55 -20.48 2.84
C ARG A 129 -0.68 -21.53 3.93
N THR A 130 -0.45 -21.14 5.18
CA THR A 130 -0.49 -22.07 6.32
C THR A 130 -1.88 -22.66 6.50
N ALA A 131 -2.93 -21.83 6.42
CA ALA A 131 -4.31 -22.28 6.51
C ALA A 131 -4.68 -23.26 5.39
N LEU A 132 -4.33 -22.94 4.14
CA LEU A 132 -4.69 -23.80 3.01
C LEU A 132 -3.96 -25.15 3.06
N TYR A 133 -2.70 -25.21 3.50
CA TYR A 133 -1.96 -26.48 3.59
C TYR A 133 -2.47 -27.40 4.69
N LYS A 134 -3.11 -26.87 5.74
CA LYS A 134 -3.77 -27.68 6.77
C LYS A 134 -5.01 -28.44 6.26
N MET A 135 -5.55 -28.04 5.11
CA MET A 135 -6.73 -28.66 4.50
C MET A 135 -6.44 -29.96 3.76
N GLN A 136 -5.16 -30.29 3.56
CA GLN A 136 -4.72 -31.44 2.78
C GLN A 136 -3.71 -32.31 3.53
N ASP A 137 -3.65 -33.57 3.14
CA ASP A 137 -2.74 -34.61 3.59
C ASP A 137 -2.35 -35.52 2.41
N ALA A 138 -1.58 -36.59 2.67
CA ALA A 138 -1.13 -37.52 1.65
C ALA A 138 -2.26 -38.30 0.93
N ASN A 139 -3.47 -38.32 1.49
CA ASN A 139 -4.63 -39.06 0.95
C ASN A 139 -5.68 -38.14 0.33
N THR A 140 -5.40 -36.83 0.24
CA THR A 140 -6.34 -35.86 -0.32
C THR A 140 -6.50 -36.10 -1.83
N PRO A 141 -7.73 -36.25 -2.37
CA PRO A 141 -7.93 -36.55 -3.79
C PRO A 141 -7.44 -35.44 -4.74
N GLY A 142 -7.60 -34.19 -4.32
CA GLY A 142 -7.11 -33.01 -5.03
C GLY A 142 -5.82 -32.48 -4.39
N GLN A 143 -5.47 -31.24 -4.75
CA GLN A 143 -4.32 -30.56 -4.14
C GLN A 143 -4.54 -29.06 -4.07
N VAL A 144 -3.91 -28.42 -3.09
CA VAL A 144 -3.77 -26.97 -2.99
C VAL A 144 -2.30 -26.59 -2.84
N GLN A 145 -1.84 -25.69 -3.71
CA GLN A 145 -0.46 -25.19 -3.71
C GLN A 145 -0.45 -23.67 -3.74
N VAL A 146 0.34 -23.05 -2.85
CA VAL A 146 0.42 -21.60 -2.72
C VAL A 146 1.83 -21.11 -3.03
N GLY A 147 1.96 -20.44 -4.16
CA GLY A 147 3.17 -19.75 -4.59
C GLY A 147 3.23 -18.31 -4.11
N LEU A 148 4.42 -17.87 -3.71
CA LEU A 148 4.69 -16.47 -3.38
C LEU A 148 5.55 -15.86 -4.49
N HIS A 149 5.05 -14.82 -5.13
CA HIS A 149 5.64 -14.22 -6.32
C HIS A 149 6.04 -12.76 -6.09
N ASN A 150 7.25 -12.40 -6.53
CA ASN A 150 7.76 -11.03 -6.54
C ASN A 150 7.87 -10.51 -8.00
N PRO A 151 7.40 -9.29 -8.31
CA PRO A 151 7.46 -8.71 -9.66
C PRO A 151 8.87 -8.49 -10.21
N ALA A 152 9.89 -8.36 -9.36
CA ALA A 152 11.27 -8.03 -9.72
C ALA A 152 12.23 -9.23 -9.64
N THR A 153 11.77 -10.46 -9.88
CA THR A 153 12.63 -11.60 -10.30
C THR A 153 13.89 -11.97 -9.47
N GLY A 154 14.08 -11.48 -8.24
CA GLY A 154 15.18 -11.89 -7.35
C GLY A 154 15.20 -11.11 -6.04
N ARG A 155 15.50 -11.77 -4.90
CA ARG A 155 15.50 -11.20 -3.53
C ARG A 155 16.58 -10.15 -3.25
N THR A 156 17.37 -9.74 -4.24
CA THR A 156 18.70 -9.12 -4.03
C THR A 156 18.73 -7.59 -4.03
N ASP A 157 17.64 -6.91 -4.36
CA ASP A 157 17.70 -5.47 -4.61
C ASP A 157 16.84 -4.70 -3.61
N ALA A 158 17.35 -3.58 -3.08
CA ALA A 158 16.58 -2.62 -2.26
C ALA A 158 15.31 -2.10 -2.96
N PHE A 159 15.19 -2.31 -4.29
CA PHE A 159 14.01 -2.06 -5.10
C PHE A 159 12.84 -3.04 -4.87
N ASN A 160 13.05 -4.20 -4.24
CA ASN A 160 12.01 -5.20 -3.96
C ASN A 160 10.92 -4.71 -3.00
N ILE A 161 11.20 -3.71 -2.17
CA ILE A 161 10.21 -3.10 -1.27
C ILE A 161 9.20 -2.24 -2.04
N ALA A 162 9.54 -1.82 -3.27
CA ALA A 162 8.82 -0.76 -3.98
C ALA A 162 7.74 -1.24 -4.96
N PHE A 163 7.67 -2.54 -5.30
CA PHE A 163 6.74 -3.09 -6.31
C PHE A 163 6.07 -4.38 -5.85
N SER A 164 4.87 -4.67 -6.35
CA SER A 164 4.11 -5.88 -6.00
C SER A 164 3.56 -6.66 -7.20
N HIS A 165 3.15 -7.90 -6.90
CA HIS A 165 2.21 -8.60 -7.74
C HIS A 165 0.81 -8.06 -7.46
N HIS A 166 0.15 -7.42 -8.43
CA HIS A 166 -1.08 -6.68 -8.18
C HIS A 166 -2.30 -7.16 -9.01
N GLN A 167 -2.15 -8.25 -9.76
CA GLN A 167 -3.24 -8.84 -10.55
C GLN A 167 -4.22 -9.56 -9.61
N LYS A 168 -5.52 -9.44 -9.91
CA LYS A 168 -6.60 -10.21 -9.26
C LYS A 168 -7.26 -11.11 -10.29
N ILE A 169 -7.07 -12.41 -10.16
CA ILE A 169 -7.47 -13.42 -11.14
C ILE A 169 -8.10 -14.59 -10.40
N LEU A 170 -9.26 -15.04 -10.89
CA LEU A 170 -9.79 -16.37 -10.61
C LEU A 170 -10.07 -17.07 -11.95
N VAL A 171 -9.60 -18.30 -12.13
CA VAL A 171 -9.97 -19.14 -13.26
C VAL A 171 -10.44 -20.49 -12.78
N VAL A 172 -11.57 -20.96 -13.32
CA VAL A 172 -12.12 -22.29 -13.04
C VAL A 172 -12.18 -23.11 -14.32
N ASP A 173 -11.48 -24.25 -14.31
CA ASP A 173 -11.45 -25.27 -15.37
C ASP A 173 -11.09 -24.75 -16.77
N GLY A 174 -10.46 -23.58 -16.86
CA GLY A 174 -10.19 -22.89 -18.11
C GLY A 174 -11.45 -22.38 -18.83
N LYS A 175 -12.64 -22.46 -18.21
CA LYS A 175 -13.92 -22.08 -18.84
C LYS A 175 -14.45 -20.73 -18.39
N ILE A 176 -14.22 -20.41 -17.12
CA ILE A 176 -14.67 -19.16 -16.49
C ILE A 176 -13.43 -18.45 -15.95
N GLY A 177 -13.23 -17.21 -16.35
CA GLY A 177 -12.16 -16.34 -15.83
C GLY A 177 -12.73 -15.08 -15.19
N PHE A 178 -12.04 -14.54 -14.21
CA PHE A 178 -12.37 -13.28 -13.53
C PHE A 178 -11.15 -12.36 -13.55
N VAL A 179 -11.37 -11.07 -13.84
CA VAL A 179 -10.36 -10.00 -13.74
C VAL A 179 -11.00 -8.70 -13.28
N GLY A 180 -10.28 -7.90 -12.50
CA GLY A 180 -10.77 -6.60 -12.01
C GLY A 180 -9.96 -6.06 -10.85
N GLY A 181 -10.58 -5.19 -10.05
CA GLY A 181 -9.92 -4.55 -8.89
C GLY A 181 -10.06 -5.32 -7.57
N LEU A 182 -11.03 -6.23 -7.45
CA LEU A 182 -11.29 -6.98 -6.21
C LEU A 182 -10.32 -8.15 -5.98
N ASP A 183 -9.60 -8.12 -4.86
CA ASP A 183 -8.98 -9.29 -4.25
C ASP A 183 -10.01 -10.10 -3.44
N ILE A 184 -9.77 -11.41 -3.21
CA ILE A 184 -10.56 -12.20 -2.24
C ILE A 184 -10.03 -11.95 -0.82
N ALA A 185 -10.32 -10.76 -0.30
CA ALA A 185 -9.73 -10.24 0.94
C ALA A 185 -10.74 -9.53 1.85
N HIS A 186 -10.34 -9.30 3.11
CA HIS A 186 -11.12 -8.54 4.09
C HIS A 186 -11.48 -7.15 3.58
N GLY A 187 -12.70 -6.70 3.86
CA GLY A 187 -13.22 -5.37 3.54
C GLY A 187 -13.65 -5.15 2.10
N ARG A 188 -13.33 -6.07 1.17
CA ARG A 188 -13.68 -5.96 -0.26
C ARG A 188 -15.14 -6.28 -0.54
N TRP A 189 -15.79 -7.03 0.36
CA TRP A 189 -17.22 -7.31 0.26
C TRP A 189 -18.01 -6.08 0.68
N ASP A 190 -18.81 -5.58 -0.27
CA ASP A 190 -19.75 -4.49 -0.10
C ASP A 190 -20.91 -4.77 -1.04
N ASP A 191 -22.14 -4.43 -0.65
CA ASP A 191 -23.34 -4.65 -1.47
C ASP A 191 -23.71 -3.43 -2.33
N GLY A 192 -22.93 -2.36 -2.22
CA GLY A 192 -23.15 -1.11 -2.93
C GLY A 192 -24.17 -0.17 -2.28
N ASN A 193 -24.68 -0.51 -1.09
CA ASN A 193 -25.43 0.42 -0.25
C ASN A 193 -24.51 1.30 0.60
N PHE A 194 -23.21 0.99 0.62
CA PHE A 194 -22.14 1.76 1.28
C PHE A 194 -22.40 2.07 2.75
N ASP A 195 -22.72 1.03 3.51
CA ASP A 195 -23.01 1.12 4.93
C ASP A 195 -21.73 1.46 5.71
N VAL A 196 -21.71 2.62 6.37
CA VAL A 196 -20.60 3.00 7.26
C VAL A 196 -20.73 2.36 8.66
N VAL A 197 -21.94 1.91 9.01
CA VAL A 197 -22.23 1.21 10.26
C VAL A 197 -21.94 -0.26 10.04
N CYS A 198 -21.04 -0.84 10.84
CA CYS A 198 -20.70 -2.24 10.76
C CYS A 198 -21.81 -3.11 11.37
N ASP A 199 -22.34 -4.07 10.60
CA ASP A 199 -23.06 -5.22 11.16
C ASP A 199 -22.05 -6.35 11.43
N PRO A 200 -21.69 -6.63 12.70
CA PRO A 200 -20.69 -7.63 13.02
C PRO A 200 -21.11 -9.07 12.68
N THR A 201 -22.40 -9.29 12.35
CA THR A 201 -22.87 -10.60 11.85
C THR A 201 -22.60 -10.82 10.36
N LEU A 202 -22.41 -9.73 9.61
CA LEU A 202 -22.05 -9.74 8.18
C LEU A 202 -20.57 -9.43 7.94
N HIS A 203 -19.94 -8.70 8.87
CA HIS A 203 -18.54 -8.28 8.81
C HIS A 203 -17.78 -8.83 10.01
N VAL A 204 -17.52 -10.13 9.96
CA VAL A 204 -16.94 -10.89 11.07
C VAL A 204 -15.46 -10.55 11.25
N LEU A 205 -15.05 -10.27 12.49
CA LEU A 205 -13.65 -10.05 12.88
C LEU A 205 -12.92 -8.99 12.04
N ASN A 206 -11.96 -9.41 11.22
CA ASN A 206 -11.12 -8.54 10.39
C ASN A 206 -11.86 -7.94 9.19
N ASP A 207 -13.07 -8.44 8.86
CA ASP A 207 -13.89 -7.88 7.81
C ASP A 207 -14.66 -6.61 8.25
N HIS A 208 -14.70 -6.31 9.56
CA HIS A 208 -14.91 -4.94 10.01
C HIS A 208 -13.67 -4.12 9.64
N TYR A 209 -13.69 -3.59 8.42
CA TYR A 209 -12.51 -3.06 7.76
C TYR A 209 -12.51 -1.54 7.67
N ASN A 210 -11.47 -0.91 8.21
CA ASN A 210 -11.13 0.50 8.02
C ASN A 210 -9.65 0.73 8.42
N ASN A 211 -8.75 0.75 7.43
CA ASN A 211 -7.32 0.98 7.65
C ASN A 211 -6.95 2.44 7.94
N CYS A 212 -7.92 3.36 7.91
CA CYS A 212 -7.73 4.73 8.35
C CYS A 212 -7.76 4.85 9.88
N LEU A 213 -8.25 3.83 10.59
CA LEU A 213 -8.46 3.84 12.03
C LEU A 213 -7.53 2.88 12.77
N SER A 214 -7.20 3.24 14.01
CA SER A 214 -6.50 2.32 14.90
C SER A 214 -7.49 1.30 15.49
N LYS A 215 -7.11 0.02 15.48
CA LYS A 215 -7.88 -1.05 16.13
C LYS A 215 -7.82 -0.89 17.65
N PHE A 216 -8.96 -1.02 18.32
CA PHE A 216 -9.11 -0.61 19.73
C PHE A 216 -9.52 -1.75 20.68
N ARG A 217 -10.51 -2.58 20.31
CA ARG A 217 -11.15 -3.54 21.23
C ARG A 217 -10.53 -4.94 21.16
N GLY A 218 -10.59 -5.71 22.24
CA GLY A 218 -10.29 -7.13 22.21
C GLY A 218 -11.34 -7.96 21.46
N MET A 219 -11.01 -9.21 21.12
CA MET A 219 -12.00 -10.21 20.70
C MET A 219 -12.84 -10.68 21.88
N THR A 220 -14.13 -10.89 21.66
CA THR A 220 -15.02 -11.60 22.59
C THR A 220 -14.71 -13.11 22.61
N ARG A 221 -15.24 -13.84 23.59
CA ARG A 221 -15.06 -15.30 23.66
C ARG A 221 -15.65 -16.03 22.44
N ALA A 222 -16.84 -15.61 21.98
CA ALA A 222 -17.45 -16.17 20.78
C ALA A 222 -16.60 -15.91 19.52
N GLU A 223 -15.99 -14.74 19.43
CA GLU A 223 -15.05 -14.40 18.36
C GLU A 223 -13.76 -15.23 18.44
N GLN A 224 -13.22 -15.47 19.64
CA GLN A 224 -12.07 -16.37 19.83
C GLN A 224 -12.39 -17.80 19.36
N ASP A 225 -13.57 -18.31 19.70
CA ASP A 225 -14.02 -19.64 19.29
C ASP A 225 -14.12 -19.79 17.75
N LEU A 226 -14.46 -18.71 17.04
CA LEU A 226 -14.47 -18.70 15.57
C LEU A 226 -13.06 -18.86 14.97
N THR A 227 -12.00 -18.48 15.69
CA THR A 227 -10.61 -18.58 15.22
C THR A 227 -10.00 -19.97 15.40
N LEU A 228 -10.71 -20.87 16.09
CA LEU A 228 -10.22 -22.22 16.35
C LEU A 228 -10.36 -23.10 15.11
N ASP A 229 -9.25 -23.73 14.74
CA ASP A 229 -9.21 -24.79 13.74
C ASP A 229 -10.08 -25.98 14.17
N LYS A 230 -10.81 -26.58 13.23
CA LYS A 230 -11.69 -27.73 13.48
C LYS A 230 -11.17 -28.97 12.75
N PRO A 231 -10.88 -30.09 13.44
CA PRO A 231 -10.53 -31.32 12.76
C PRO A 231 -11.73 -31.83 11.95
N ASP A 232 -11.49 -32.35 10.76
CA ASP A 232 -12.52 -33.04 10.00
C ASP A 232 -12.72 -34.44 10.61
N THR A 233 -13.96 -34.76 10.97
CA THR A 233 -14.32 -36.01 11.65
C THR A 233 -14.85 -37.08 10.69
N SER A 234 -14.90 -36.79 9.38
CA SER A 234 -15.28 -37.79 8.39
C SER A 234 -14.18 -38.87 8.25
N PRO A 235 -14.54 -40.16 8.13
CA PRO A 235 -13.57 -41.25 8.08
C PRO A 235 -12.53 -41.16 6.96
N ASP A 236 -12.90 -40.52 5.84
CA ASP A 236 -12.10 -40.31 4.63
C ASP A 236 -11.21 -39.05 4.66
N ALA A 237 -11.37 -38.21 5.70
CA ALA A 237 -10.60 -36.98 5.91
C ALA A 237 -9.91 -36.91 7.28
N ALA A 238 -9.80 -38.05 7.98
CA ALA A 238 -9.18 -38.11 9.31
C ALA A 238 -7.72 -37.61 9.28
N GLY A 239 -7.46 -36.48 9.94
CA GLY A 239 -6.15 -35.79 9.97
C GLY A 239 -6.14 -34.45 9.23
N ARG A 240 -7.16 -34.15 8.42
CA ARG A 240 -7.34 -32.85 7.76
C ARG A 240 -8.02 -31.87 8.70
N VAL A 241 -7.74 -30.58 8.50
CA VAL A 241 -8.23 -29.51 9.36
C VAL A 241 -8.97 -28.48 8.52
N ARG A 242 -10.16 -28.10 8.97
CA ARG A 242 -10.91 -26.94 8.48
C ARG A 242 -10.43 -25.70 9.24
N PRO A 243 -9.79 -24.73 8.57
CA PRO A 243 -9.24 -23.57 9.25
C PRO A 243 -10.31 -22.72 9.94
N GLY A 244 -10.00 -22.25 11.14
CA GLY A 244 -10.77 -21.21 11.83
C GLY A 244 -10.68 -19.86 11.10
N PHE A 245 -11.37 -18.82 11.58
CA PHE A 245 -11.13 -17.47 11.09
C PHE A 245 -9.71 -17.01 11.40
N ALA A 246 -9.15 -16.13 10.56
CA ALA A 246 -7.86 -15.55 10.82
C ALA A 246 -7.93 -14.70 12.09
N GLN A 247 -7.03 -14.98 13.03
CA GLN A 247 -6.84 -14.14 14.20
C GLN A 247 -6.40 -12.73 13.78
N ALA A 248 -6.75 -11.70 14.55
CA ALA A 248 -6.24 -10.36 14.28
C ALA A 248 -4.72 -10.39 14.48
N TYR A 249 -3.98 -10.08 13.41
CA TYR A 249 -2.53 -10.20 13.39
C TYR A 249 -1.90 -9.41 14.54
N VAL A 250 -1.06 -10.11 15.32
CA VAL A 250 -0.26 -9.56 16.39
C VAL A 250 1.08 -9.25 15.75
N PRO A 251 1.40 -7.98 15.46
CA PRO A 251 2.70 -7.62 14.92
C PRO A 251 3.84 -8.00 15.87
N GLY A 252 3.56 -8.50 17.07
CA GLY A 252 4.51 -8.96 18.08
C GLY A 252 5.60 -9.92 17.59
N LEU A 253 5.40 -10.79 16.61
CA LEU A 253 6.50 -11.65 16.13
C LEU A 253 7.50 -10.88 15.24
N ALA A 254 6.98 -10.02 14.36
CA ALA A 254 7.80 -9.10 13.55
C ALA A 254 8.40 -7.96 14.39
N ILE A 255 7.63 -7.40 15.35
CA ILE A 255 8.08 -6.44 16.37
C ILE A 255 9.10 -7.06 17.32
N ALA A 256 9.04 -8.37 17.62
CA ALA A 256 10.09 -9.06 18.36
C ALA A 256 11.39 -9.10 17.57
N LEU A 257 11.31 -9.46 16.29
CA LEU A 257 12.44 -9.46 15.35
C LEU A 257 13.00 -8.04 15.13
N ASP A 258 12.15 -7.02 15.02
CA ASP A 258 12.55 -5.62 14.90
C ASP A 258 13.03 -5.02 16.23
N ARG A 259 12.54 -5.47 17.39
CA ARG A 259 13.10 -5.10 18.70
C ARG A 259 14.44 -5.75 18.95
N MET A 260 14.65 -6.98 18.48
CA MET A 260 15.99 -7.60 18.44
C MET A 260 16.93 -6.79 17.54
N LYS A 261 16.41 -6.20 16.46
CA LYS A 261 17.14 -5.30 15.55
C LYS A 261 17.37 -3.88 16.11
N ALA A 262 16.46 -3.36 16.92
CA ALA A 262 16.61 -2.07 17.60
C ALA A 262 17.51 -2.15 18.86
N GLN A 263 17.52 -3.31 19.55
CA GLN A 263 18.52 -3.61 20.59
C GLN A 263 19.92 -3.82 20.00
N TRP A 264 19.99 -4.25 18.73
CA TRP A 264 21.19 -4.23 17.89
C TRP A 264 21.68 -2.79 17.60
N ASP A 265 20.77 -1.84 17.36
CA ASP A 265 21.14 -0.41 17.23
C ASP A 265 21.52 0.24 18.59
N ALA A 266 20.98 -0.25 19.72
CA ALA A 266 21.48 0.15 21.05
C ALA A 266 22.92 -0.35 21.30
N GLY A 267 23.36 -1.39 20.61
CA GLY A 267 24.76 -1.79 20.50
C GLY A 267 25.64 -0.78 19.75
N ALA A 268 25.06 0.13 18.95
CA ALA A 268 25.79 1.26 18.35
C ALA A 268 26.21 2.31 19.41
N ALA A 269 25.68 2.27 20.63
CA ALA A 269 26.25 3.03 21.77
C ALA A 269 27.66 2.54 22.15
N LEU A 270 28.06 1.34 21.72
CA LEU A 270 29.43 0.83 21.80
C LEU A 270 30.33 1.47 20.72
N ALA A 271 29.78 1.74 19.53
CA ALA A 271 30.44 2.49 18.46
C ALA A 271 30.56 4.00 18.79
N GLU A 272 29.61 4.58 19.51
CA GLU A 272 29.74 5.95 20.07
C GLU A 272 30.84 6.05 21.14
N LEU A 273 31.12 4.97 21.90
CA LEU A 273 32.26 4.92 22.83
C LEU A 273 33.62 4.87 22.10
N GLN A 274 33.67 4.21 20.94
CA GLN A 274 34.83 4.21 20.04
C GLN A 274 35.04 5.61 19.43
N ASP A 275 33.98 6.26 18.94
CA ASP A 275 34.02 7.64 18.43
C ASP A 275 34.38 8.68 19.52
N TYR A 276 34.01 8.45 20.78
CA TYR A 276 34.42 9.28 21.93
C TYR A 276 35.89 9.04 22.33
N ALA A 277 36.40 7.81 22.19
CA ALA A 277 37.82 7.47 22.40
C ALA A 277 38.73 8.03 21.28
N ASP A 278 38.22 8.04 20.04
CA ASP A 278 38.88 8.60 18.86
C ASP A 278 38.88 10.14 18.88
N LYS A 279 37.76 10.79 19.27
CA LYS A 279 37.65 12.26 19.41
C LYS A 279 38.47 12.85 20.57
N LEU A 280 38.78 12.05 21.60
CA LEU A 280 39.70 12.44 22.68
C LEU A 280 41.19 12.34 22.27
N GLY A 281 41.50 11.89 21.04
CA GLY A 281 42.85 11.93 20.47
C GLY A 281 43.88 11.01 21.16
N VAL A 282 43.43 9.94 21.81
CA VAL A 282 44.30 9.08 22.65
C VAL A 282 45.22 8.13 21.86
N PRO A 283 44.91 7.63 20.65
CA PRO A 283 45.83 6.72 19.95
C PRO A 283 46.97 7.45 19.20
N ASP A 284 46.65 8.44 18.36
CA ASP A 284 47.64 8.99 17.41
C ASP A 284 48.62 10.01 18.01
N ALA A 285 48.20 10.77 19.04
CA ALA A 285 49.07 11.75 19.70
C ALA A 285 50.11 11.09 20.63
N LEU A 286 49.80 9.91 21.18
CA LEU A 286 50.68 9.18 22.09
C LEU A 286 51.72 8.34 21.35
N GLU A 287 51.40 7.79 20.18
CA GLU A 287 52.33 6.90 19.48
C GLU A 287 53.45 7.66 18.74
N ARG A 288 53.19 8.83 18.13
CA ARG A 288 54.20 9.53 17.32
C ARG A 288 54.91 10.70 18.00
N GLU A 289 54.22 11.51 18.80
CA GLU A 289 54.85 12.63 19.52
C GLU A 289 55.20 12.24 20.97
N GLY A 290 54.42 11.34 21.59
CA GLY A 290 54.66 10.82 22.94
C GLY A 290 55.92 9.97 23.05
N ILE A 291 56.13 9.02 22.13
CA ILE A 291 57.38 8.21 22.09
C ILE A 291 58.60 9.08 21.75
N ARG A 292 58.44 10.10 20.90
CA ARG A 292 59.51 11.03 20.52
C ARG A 292 59.91 11.94 21.70
N LYS A 293 58.96 12.49 22.45
CA LYS A 293 59.23 13.28 23.67
C LYS A 293 59.69 12.43 24.86
N LEU A 294 59.24 11.18 24.97
CA LEU A 294 59.70 10.22 26.00
C LEU A 294 61.16 9.82 25.79
N ALA A 295 61.66 9.77 24.55
CA ALA A 295 63.07 9.55 24.26
C ALA A 295 63.96 10.76 24.61
N GLU A 296 63.40 11.98 24.58
CA GLU A 296 64.12 13.22 24.89
C GLU A 296 64.11 13.58 26.39
N MET A 297 63.15 13.07 27.18
CA MET A 297 63.04 13.32 28.63
C MET A 297 63.56 12.15 29.48
N VAL A 298 64.83 11.79 29.34
CA VAL A 298 65.49 10.89 30.30
C VAL A 298 65.99 11.73 31.48
N ILE A 299 65.24 11.75 32.59
CA ILE A 299 65.78 12.08 33.91
C ILE A 299 65.94 10.77 34.70
N PRO A 300 67.14 10.43 35.19
CA PRO A 300 67.37 9.22 35.99
C PRO A 300 66.53 9.26 37.28
N GLY A 301 65.64 8.27 37.47
CA GLY A 301 64.85 8.11 38.70
C GLY A 301 63.35 7.88 38.54
N MET A 302 62.79 7.96 37.31
CA MET A 302 61.34 7.74 37.05
C MET A 302 61.00 6.38 36.40
N GLU A 303 61.80 5.34 36.63
CA GLU A 303 61.57 4.02 36.02
C GLU A 303 60.24 3.37 36.45
N GLU A 304 59.77 3.64 37.67
CA GLU A 304 58.52 3.05 38.18
C GLU A 304 57.24 3.77 37.66
N ALA A 305 57.27 5.09 37.46
CA ALA A 305 56.14 5.82 36.86
C ALA A 305 55.92 5.41 35.38
N VAL A 306 57.02 5.17 34.66
CA VAL A 306 56.99 4.64 33.29
C VAL A 306 56.48 3.19 33.24
N LYS A 307 56.75 2.36 34.26
CA LYS A 307 56.17 1.01 34.38
C LYS A 307 54.67 1.05 34.63
N VAL A 308 54.17 1.95 35.49
CA VAL A 308 52.73 2.09 35.76
C VAL A 308 51.99 2.62 34.53
N GLN A 309 52.50 3.65 33.84
CA GLN A 309 51.90 4.14 32.59
C GLN A 309 51.91 3.09 31.47
N ARG A 310 53.00 2.32 31.32
CA ARG A 310 53.03 1.18 30.37
C ARG A 310 52.07 0.06 30.75
N SER A 311 51.84 -0.17 32.04
CA SER A 311 50.88 -1.18 32.53
C SER A 311 49.44 -0.76 32.26
N VAL A 312 49.10 0.52 32.50
CA VAL A 312 47.79 1.10 32.16
C VAL A 312 47.57 1.11 30.64
N ALA A 313 48.55 1.53 29.85
CA ALA A 313 48.47 1.49 28.38
C ALA A 313 48.32 0.06 27.84
N LYS A 314 49.07 -0.92 28.39
CA LYS A 314 48.88 -2.35 28.06
C LYS A 314 47.50 -2.87 28.43
N THR A 315 46.92 -2.38 29.53
CA THR A 315 45.58 -2.75 29.98
C THR A 315 44.52 -2.21 29.03
N PHE A 316 44.64 -0.94 28.61
CA PHE A 316 43.74 -0.36 27.61
C PHE A 316 43.87 -1.02 26.23
N LEU A 317 45.10 -1.37 25.80
CA LEU A 317 45.34 -2.15 24.58
C LEU A 317 44.76 -3.57 24.65
N ALA A 318 44.81 -4.22 25.82
CA ALA A 318 44.19 -5.52 26.04
C ALA A 318 42.65 -5.43 26.02
N ILE A 319 42.08 -4.39 26.64
CA ILE A 319 40.64 -4.11 26.60
C ILE A 319 40.20 -3.81 25.17
N GLN A 320 40.95 -3.00 24.42
CA GLN A 320 40.69 -2.74 23.00
C GLN A 320 40.78 -4.03 22.18
N GLY A 321 41.79 -4.87 22.43
CA GLY A 321 41.93 -6.18 21.79
C GLY A 321 40.74 -7.11 22.07
N TRP A 322 40.26 -7.16 23.31
CA TRP A 322 39.10 -7.98 23.68
C TRP A 322 37.77 -7.43 23.17
N LEU A 323 37.58 -6.11 23.16
CA LEU A 323 36.43 -5.47 22.52
C LEU A 323 36.44 -5.72 21.01
N THR A 324 37.63 -5.67 20.39
CA THR A 324 37.83 -6.01 18.98
C THR A 324 37.57 -7.50 18.73
N GLU A 325 37.92 -8.40 19.65
CA GLU A 325 37.61 -9.84 19.55
C GLU A 325 36.12 -10.11 19.69
N ILE A 326 35.41 -9.42 20.60
CA ILE A 326 33.95 -9.52 20.77
C ILE A 326 33.22 -8.96 19.55
N GLU A 327 33.65 -7.79 19.08
CA GLU A 327 33.15 -7.19 17.85
C GLU A 327 33.43 -8.09 16.65
N LYS A 328 34.61 -8.71 16.60
CA LYS A 328 34.98 -9.66 15.54
C LYS A 328 34.21 -10.97 15.62
N GLU A 329 33.95 -11.56 16.78
CA GLU A 329 33.14 -12.79 16.89
C GLU A 329 31.68 -12.54 16.47
N TYR A 330 31.12 -11.38 16.83
CA TYR A 330 29.75 -11.00 16.48
C TYR A 330 29.62 -10.50 15.03
N ALA A 331 30.59 -9.71 14.56
CA ALA A 331 30.75 -9.32 13.17
C ALA A 331 31.11 -10.51 12.29
N ASP A 332 31.80 -11.54 12.78
CA ASP A 332 32.09 -12.77 12.03
C ASP A 332 30.84 -13.63 11.91
N VAL A 333 29.96 -13.71 12.92
CA VAL A 333 28.64 -14.37 12.79
C VAL A 333 27.78 -13.66 11.74
N ILE A 334 27.79 -12.32 11.70
CA ILE A 334 26.93 -11.53 10.82
C ILE A 334 27.54 -11.35 9.43
N ALA A 335 28.84 -11.14 9.34
CA ALA A 335 29.54 -11.18 8.07
C ALA A 335 29.61 -12.62 7.54
N ALA A 336 29.54 -13.68 8.34
CA ALA A 336 29.36 -15.04 7.84
C ALA A 336 27.89 -15.33 7.46
N SER A 337 26.90 -14.71 8.10
CA SER A 337 25.49 -14.81 7.70
C SER A 337 25.19 -14.02 6.42
N ASN A 338 25.72 -12.79 6.31
CA ASN A 338 25.65 -11.95 5.13
C ASN A 338 26.54 -12.50 4.01
N ARG A 339 27.75 -13.01 4.28
CA ARG A 339 28.53 -13.75 3.27
C ARG A 339 27.89 -15.08 2.90
N ALA A 340 27.19 -15.76 3.80
CA ALA A 340 26.41 -16.94 3.44
C ALA A 340 25.27 -16.58 2.49
N ALA A 341 24.61 -15.44 2.70
CA ALA A 341 23.60 -14.91 1.78
C ALA A 341 24.20 -14.41 0.46
N ASP A 342 25.28 -13.63 0.50
CA ASP A 342 25.95 -13.01 -0.66
C ASP A 342 26.70 -14.04 -1.52
N GLU A 343 27.41 -15.00 -0.92
CA GLU A 343 28.12 -16.06 -1.65
C GLU A 343 27.16 -17.15 -2.14
N ALA A 344 26.03 -17.36 -1.46
CA ALA A 344 24.91 -18.13 -2.01
C ALA A 344 24.29 -17.44 -3.24
N VAL A 345 24.19 -16.10 -3.22
CA VAL A 345 23.75 -15.28 -4.36
C VAL A 345 24.75 -15.32 -5.53
N LYS A 346 26.06 -15.46 -5.27
CA LYS A 346 27.13 -15.58 -6.28
C LYS A 346 27.43 -17.02 -6.74
N LEU A 347 26.70 -18.03 -6.26
CA LEU A 347 26.87 -19.46 -6.59
C LEU A 347 28.19 -20.08 -6.08
N ASN A 348 28.80 -19.54 -5.03
CA ASN A 348 30.06 -20.02 -4.48
C ASN A 348 29.84 -20.98 -3.29
N VAL A 349 29.54 -22.24 -3.64
CA VAL A 349 28.96 -23.26 -2.75
C VAL A 349 29.85 -23.63 -1.54
N GLY A 350 31.17 -23.71 -1.73
CA GLY A 350 32.10 -24.08 -0.65
C GLY A 350 32.21 -23.00 0.42
N GLU A 351 32.16 -21.73 0.01
CA GLU A 351 32.30 -20.59 0.89
C GLU A 351 30.99 -20.23 1.60
N ALA A 352 29.84 -20.34 0.91
CA ALA A 352 28.53 -20.16 1.50
C ALA A 352 28.22 -21.21 2.60
N ALA A 353 28.56 -22.49 2.37
CA ALA A 353 28.38 -23.55 3.35
C ALA A 353 29.34 -23.42 4.55
N ALA A 354 30.60 -23.02 4.32
CA ALA A 354 31.55 -22.74 5.39
C ALA A 354 31.14 -21.50 6.21
N ALA A 355 30.57 -20.47 5.57
CA ALA A 355 30.06 -19.28 6.23
C ALA A 355 28.79 -19.56 7.04
N ALA A 356 27.82 -20.31 6.50
CA ALA A 356 26.63 -20.73 7.24
C ALA A 356 26.97 -21.65 8.43
N GLY A 357 27.96 -22.55 8.27
CA GLY A 357 28.48 -23.37 9.37
C GLY A 357 29.12 -22.53 10.49
N ARG A 358 29.91 -21.51 10.15
CA ARG A 358 30.49 -20.55 11.11
C ARG A 358 29.41 -19.71 11.80
N ALA A 359 28.37 -19.30 11.08
CA ALA A 359 27.24 -18.56 11.63
C ALA A 359 26.44 -19.40 12.63
N VAL A 360 26.12 -20.66 12.29
CA VAL A 360 25.42 -21.58 13.20
C VAL A 360 26.29 -21.94 14.40
N GLU A 361 27.59 -22.20 14.23
CA GLU A 361 28.50 -22.52 15.34
C GLU A 361 28.69 -21.32 16.28
N GLY A 362 28.83 -20.09 15.75
CA GLY A 362 28.89 -18.87 16.53
C GLY A 362 27.57 -18.55 17.25
N PHE A 363 26.43 -18.75 16.58
CA PHE A 363 25.10 -18.62 17.18
C PHE A 363 24.86 -19.67 18.27
N THR A 364 25.34 -20.90 18.08
CA THR A 364 25.26 -21.98 19.08
C THR A 364 26.19 -21.69 20.26
N LYS A 365 27.36 -21.09 20.07
CA LYS A 365 28.23 -20.62 21.19
C LYS A 365 27.58 -19.49 22.00
N ILE A 366 26.85 -18.59 21.34
CA ILE A 366 26.07 -17.50 21.98
C ILE A 366 24.83 -18.04 22.70
N GLN A 367 24.19 -19.10 22.20
CA GLN A 367 23.03 -19.75 22.85
C GLN A 367 23.41 -20.79 23.92
N ALA A 368 24.55 -21.48 23.78
CA ALA A 368 24.97 -22.56 24.70
C ALA A 368 25.50 -22.06 26.04
N LYS A 369 25.87 -20.78 26.15
CA LYS A 369 26.01 -20.10 27.45
C LYS A 369 24.86 -19.12 27.58
N LYS A 370 24.12 -19.17 28.68
CA LYS A 370 23.10 -18.15 28.96
C LYS A 370 23.80 -16.79 28.87
N PHE A 371 23.39 -15.91 27.97
CA PHE A 371 24.03 -14.60 27.74
C PHE A 371 24.30 -13.83 29.05
N GLY A 372 23.45 -14.00 30.08
CA GLY A 372 23.69 -13.48 31.43
C GLY A 372 24.95 -14.04 32.13
N GLU A 373 25.21 -15.34 32.03
CA GLU A 373 26.43 -16.00 32.56
C GLU A 373 27.67 -15.58 31.76
N TRP A 374 27.53 -15.44 30.43
CA TRP A 374 28.59 -14.94 29.55
C TRP A 374 28.94 -13.47 29.84
N VAL A 375 27.94 -12.61 30.05
CA VAL A 375 28.14 -11.21 30.47
C VAL A 375 28.78 -11.16 31.86
N ASP A 376 28.37 -11.99 32.80
CA ASP A 376 28.93 -12.00 34.17
C ASP A 376 30.41 -12.45 34.19
N GLU A 377 30.77 -13.49 33.43
CA GLU A 377 32.15 -13.96 33.27
C GLU A 377 33.05 -12.88 32.65
N ARG A 378 32.57 -12.20 31.60
CA ARG A 378 33.35 -11.15 30.92
C ARG A 378 33.42 -9.85 31.71
N LYS A 379 32.35 -9.52 32.45
CA LYS A 379 32.33 -8.43 33.44
C LYS A 379 33.37 -8.67 34.55
N ALA A 380 33.49 -9.90 35.04
CA ALA A 380 34.52 -10.26 36.02
C ALA A 380 35.93 -10.13 35.45
N ALA A 381 36.16 -10.57 34.21
CA ALA A 381 37.46 -10.42 33.53
C ALA A 381 37.85 -8.95 33.29
N ILE A 382 36.90 -8.09 32.89
CA ILE A 382 37.12 -6.65 32.72
C ILE A 382 37.40 -5.97 34.07
N LYS A 383 36.69 -6.36 35.12
CA LYS A 383 36.92 -5.88 36.49
C LYS A 383 38.34 -6.18 36.97
N ASP A 384 38.80 -7.42 36.77
CA ASP A 384 40.14 -7.85 37.17
C ASP A 384 41.23 -7.19 36.30
N ALA A 385 40.97 -6.96 35.02
CA ALA A 385 41.90 -6.23 34.14
C ALA A 385 42.01 -4.74 34.51
N ILE A 386 40.91 -4.07 34.86
CA ILE A 386 40.93 -2.64 35.22
C ILE A 386 41.44 -2.43 36.65
N LEU A 387 41.00 -3.23 37.62
CA LEU A 387 41.31 -3.01 39.04
C LEU A 387 42.53 -3.80 39.54
N GLY A 388 42.92 -4.86 38.85
CA GLY A 388 44.06 -5.71 39.22
C GLY A 388 45.41 -4.99 39.18
N PRO A 389 45.79 -4.34 38.06
CA PRO A 389 47.04 -3.59 37.95
C PRO A 389 47.10 -2.39 38.92
N ILE A 390 45.94 -1.77 39.19
CA ILE A 390 45.81 -0.63 40.11
C ILE A 390 46.11 -1.03 41.55
N LYS A 391 45.64 -2.22 42.00
CA LYS A 391 46.00 -2.80 43.30
C LYS A 391 47.50 -3.06 43.42
N THR A 392 48.14 -3.56 42.36
CA THR A 392 49.59 -3.79 42.35
C THR A 392 50.38 -2.48 42.40
N ALA A 393 49.95 -1.44 41.69
CA ALA A 393 50.61 -0.13 41.69
C ALA A 393 50.50 0.62 43.03
N THR A 394 49.34 0.57 43.71
CA THR A 394 49.15 1.16 45.05
C THR A 394 49.96 0.44 46.14
N THR A 395 50.34 -0.82 45.90
CA THR A 395 51.15 -1.62 46.84
C THR A 395 52.65 -1.36 46.69
N VAL A 396 53.10 -0.78 45.56
CA VAL A 396 54.54 -0.71 45.20
C VAL A 396 55.17 0.68 45.36
N VAL A 397 54.43 1.81 45.42
CA VAL A 397 55.08 3.14 45.43
C VAL A 397 54.34 4.19 46.28
N GLY A 398 54.98 4.67 47.36
CA GLY A 398 54.56 5.83 48.18
C GLY A 398 55.01 7.21 47.65
N TYR A 399 55.18 7.37 46.32
CA TYR A 399 55.74 8.58 45.69
C TYR A 399 55.05 8.97 44.37
N VAL A 400 53.80 8.56 44.15
CA VAL A 400 52.97 9.15 43.09
C VAL A 400 52.28 10.38 43.68
N ARG A 401 52.28 11.51 42.96
CA ARG A 401 51.80 12.80 43.52
C ARG A 401 50.27 12.92 43.59
N ASP A 402 49.52 12.01 42.95
CA ASP A 402 48.06 11.79 43.19
C ASP A 402 47.58 10.44 42.60
N PRO A 403 47.94 9.29 43.22
CA PRO A 403 47.47 7.98 42.79
C PRO A 403 45.96 7.78 43.02
N ASP A 404 45.37 8.55 43.94
CA ASP A 404 43.96 8.44 44.29
C ASP A 404 43.05 8.98 43.18
N SER A 405 43.45 10.02 42.46
CA SER A 405 42.74 10.52 41.26
C SER A 405 42.64 9.46 40.14
N LEU A 406 43.75 8.78 39.81
CA LEU A 406 43.80 7.73 38.78
C LEU A 406 42.97 6.50 39.17
N VAL A 407 43.01 6.12 40.44
CA VAL A 407 42.18 5.05 41.01
C VAL A 407 40.70 5.44 40.94
N THR A 408 40.38 6.71 41.19
CA THR A 408 39.01 7.25 41.17
C THR A 408 38.45 7.27 39.76
N ASP A 409 39.20 7.75 38.77
CA ASP A 409 38.76 7.78 37.36
C ASP A 409 38.60 6.37 36.77
N ALA A 410 39.52 5.45 37.06
CA ALA A 410 39.40 4.05 36.62
C ALA A 410 38.21 3.33 37.25
N LYS A 411 37.93 3.58 38.54
CA LYS A 411 36.74 3.09 39.22
C LYS A 411 35.45 3.71 38.63
N ALA A 412 35.45 5.00 38.31
CA ALA A 412 34.33 5.67 37.68
C ALA A 412 34.04 5.12 36.27
N LYS A 413 35.09 4.88 35.47
CA LYS A 413 34.95 4.30 34.13
C LYS A 413 34.54 2.83 34.15
N TYR A 414 35.07 2.03 35.09
CA TYR A 414 34.59 0.68 35.33
C TYR A 414 33.11 0.67 35.76
N ALA A 415 32.68 1.60 36.62
CA ALA A 415 31.27 1.72 37.02
C ALA A 415 30.36 2.10 35.84
N GLU A 416 30.83 2.96 34.93
CA GLU A 416 30.10 3.31 33.69
C GLU A 416 29.93 2.09 32.77
N ILE A 417 31.01 1.32 32.57
CA ILE A 417 31.02 0.09 31.76
C ILE A 417 30.14 -0.99 32.40
N GLU A 418 30.28 -1.20 33.71
CA GLU A 418 29.46 -2.13 34.49
C GLU A 418 27.97 -1.78 34.39
N ASN A 419 27.61 -0.50 34.45
CA ASN A 419 26.22 -0.06 34.30
C ASN A 419 25.68 -0.34 32.89
N LYS A 420 26.49 -0.18 31.84
CA LYS A 420 26.13 -0.52 30.46
C LYS A 420 25.95 -2.03 30.26
N PHE A 421 26.85 -2.86 30.80
CA PHE A 421 26.70 -4.33 30.79
C PHE A 421 25.46 -4.80 31.56
N ASN A 422 25.19 -4.22 32.72
CA ASN A 422 24.01 -4.54 33.52
C ASN A 422 22.70 -4.14 32.79
N LYS A 423 22.68 -3.01 32.06
CA LYS A 423 21.54 -2.62 31.22
C LYS A 423 21.33 -3.56 30.05
N ALA A 424 22.39 -3.99 29.36
CA ALA A 424 22.31 -4.97 28.28
C ALA A 424 21.79 -6.34 28.78
N LYS A 425 22.29 -6.79 29.93
CA LYS A 425 21.81 -8.00 30.61
C LYS A 425 20.34 -7.90 31.01
N GLN A 426 19.92 -6.81 31.65
CA GLN A 426 18.51 -6.58 31.99
C GLN A 426 17.61 -6.51 30.76
N ALA A 427 18.06 -5.90 29.67
CA ALA A 427 17.31 -5.83 28.41
C ALA A 427 17.12 -7.21 27.77
N TRP A 428 18.16 -8.06 27.83
CA TRP A 428 18.12 -9.45 27.38
C TRP A 428 17.23 -10.33 28.26
N GLU A 429 17.37 -10.24 29.59
CA GLU A 429 16.53 -10.99 30.53
C GLU A 429 15.06 -10.56 30.44
N SER A 430 14.79 -9.27 30.20
CA SER A 430 13.44 -8.77 29.93
C SER A 430 12.87 -9.29 28.61
N LEU A 431 13.70 -9.44 27.56
CA LEU A 431 13.29 -10.04 26.29
C LEU A 431 12.98 -11.54 26.46
N VAL A 432 13.84 -12.30 27.14
CA VAL A 432 13.62 -13.72 27.43
C VAL A 432 12.37 -13.91 28.29
N LYS A 433 12.15 -13.04 29.28
CA LYS A 433 10.93 -13.05 30.07
C LYS A 433 9.69 -12.71 29.24
N TRP A 434 9.77 -11.70 28.36
CA TRP A 434 8.67 -11.32 27.45
C TRP A 434 8.31 -12.40 26.43
N ILE A 435 9.29 -13.14 25.90
CA ILE A 435 9.07 -14.29 25.00
C ILE A 435 8.34 -15.44 25.72
N ASN A 436 8.63 -15.64 27.01
CA ASN A 436 8.14 -16.78 27.79
C ASN A 436 6.94 -16.46 28.71
N GLU A 437 6.63 -15.19 28.95
CA GLU A 437 5.35 -14.78 29.54
C GLU A 437 4.25 -15.15 28.54
N PRO A 438 3.11 -15.75 28.97
CA PRO A 438 1.94 -15.91 28.12
C PRO A 438 1.51 -14.50 27.75
N VAL A 439 1.93 -14.04 26.57
CA VAL A 439 1.61 -12.71 26.11
C VAL A 439 0.09 -12.65 26.06
N ASP A 440 -0.52 -11.78 26.85
CA ASP A 440 -1.84 -11.27 26.51
C ASP A 440 -1.64 -10.46 25.23
N ARG A 441 -1.68 -11.19 24.11
CA ARG A 441 -1.58 -10.67 22.75
C ARG A 441 -2.91 -10.03 22.44
N ILE A 442 -3.26 -8.93 23.12
CA ILE A 442 -4.59 -8.31 23.01
C ILE A 442 -4.84 -8.01 21.53
N GLN A 443 -5.57 -8.93 20.89
CA GLN A 443 -5.93 -8.88 19.49
C GLN A 443 -6.90 -7.73 19.35
N ARG A 444 -6.43 -6.63 18.74
CA ARG A 444 -7.27 -5.46 18.59
C ARG A 444 -8.06 -5.56 17.30
N LEU A 445 -9.36 -5.37 17.42
CA LEU A 445 -10.34 -5.21 16.34
C LEU A 445 -10.90 -3.79 16.35
N LEU A 446 -11.56 -3.41 15.27
CA LEU A 446 -12.39 -2.21 15.26
C LEU A 446 -13.66 -2.44 16.10
N ASP A 447 -14.09 -1.39 16.80
CA ASP A 447 -15.31 -1.44 17.59
C ASP A 447 -16.53 -0.97 16.80
N SER A 448 -17.47 -1.87 16.51
CA SER A 448 -18.67 -1.55 15.73
C SER A 448 -19.62 -0.54 16.39
N GLY A 449 -19.48 -0.28 17.70
CA GLY A 449 -20.25 0.72 18.42
C GLY A 449 -19.67 2.13 18.37
N ARG A 450 -18.40 2.28 17.96
CA ARG A 450 -17.67 3.57 18.02
C ARG A 450 -16.88 3.92 16.76
N GLN A 451 -16.54 2.93 15.95
CA GLN A 451 -15.69 3.10 14.76
C GLN A 451 -16.50 2.70 13.52
N PRO A 452 -16.60 3.60 12.51
CA PRO A 452 -17.25 3.26 11.25
C PRO A 452 -16.37 2.30 10.44
N ARG A 453 -17.03 1.41 9.71
CA ARG A 453 -16.39 0.66 8.63
C ARG A 453 -16.18 1.62 7.45
N MET A 454 -15.16 1.38 6.62
CA MET A 454 -14.95 2.12 5.37
C MET A 454 -15.56 1.37 4.17
N PRO A 455 -16.70 1.81 3.61
CA PRO A 455 -17.33 1.16 2.47
C PRO A 455 -16.38 0.96 1.29
N TRP A 456 -16.59 -0.08 0.48
CA TRP A 456 -15.69 -0.44 -0.62
C TRP A 456 -16.40 -0.41 -1.98
N GLN A 457 -15.95 0.45 -2.89
CA GLN A 457 -16.44 0.54 -4.25
C GLN A 457 -15.43 -0.05 -5.22
N ASP A 458 -15.84 -1.06 -5.99
CA ASP A 458 -14.98 -1.73 -6.97
C ASP A 458 -15.77 -2.24 -8.18
N VAL A 459 -15.06 -2.64 -9.24
CA VAL A 459 -15.60 -3.24 -10.46
C VAL A 459 -14.79 -4.47 -10.85
N HIS A 460 -15.50 -5.53 -11.24
CA HIS A 460 -14.89 -6.81 -11.62
C HIS A 460 -15.64 -7.43 -12.79
N ALA A 461 -14.95 -8.17 -13.65
CA ALA A 461 -15.51 -8.81 -14.84
C ALA A 461 -15.37 -10.33 -14.76
N ARG A 462 -16.43 -11.05 -15.12
CA ARG A 462 -16.43 -12.49 -15.39
C ARG A 462 -16.46 -12.72 -16.89
N LEU A 463 -15.60 -13.59 -17.39
CA LEU A 463 -15.42 -13.91 -18.78
C LEU A 463 -15.66 -15.40 -19.03
N GLN A 464 -16.30 -15.69 -20.16
CA GLN A 464 -16.42 -17.02 -20.74
C GLN A 464 -16.09 -16.93 -22.23
N GLY A 465 -15.43 -17.95 -22.75
CA GLY A 465 -14.97 -17.99 -24.15
C GLY A 465 -13.46 -17.73 -24.29
N PRO A 466 -12.99 -17.48 -25.52
CA PRO A 466 -11.57 -17.51 -25.87
C PRO A 466 -10.64 -16.63 -25.02
N ALA A 467 -11.12 -15.51 -24.49
CA ALA A 467 -10.31 -14.63 -23.64
C ALA A 467 -9.88 -15.29 -22.31
N VAL A 468 -10.57 -16.34 -21.85
CA VAL A 468 -10.18 -17.09 -20.65
C VAL A 468 -8.86 -17.83 -20.86
N PHE A 469 -8.55 -18.24 -22.09
CA PHE A 469 -7.26 -18.83 -22.43
C PHE A 469 -6.10 -17.85 -22.15
N ASP A 470 -6.27 -16.58 -22.50
CA ASP A 470 -5.23 -15.56 -22.32
C ASP A 470 -4.96 -15.27 -20.83
N ILE A 471 -5.99 -15.38 -19.98
CA ILE A 471 -5.88 -15.30 -18.52
C ILE A 471 -5.14 -16.54 -17.96
N CYS A 472 -5.49 -17.74 -18.42
CA CYS A 472 -4.79 -18.98 -18.05
C CYS A 472 -3.31 -18.90 -18.42
N ARG A 473 -3.02 -18.48 -19.66
CA ARG A 473 -1.66 -18.34 -20.17
C ARG A 473 -0.84 -17.37 -19.32
N ASN A 474 -1.40 -16.21 -18.95
CA ASN A 474 -0.74 -15.28 -18.02
C ASN A 474 -0.41 -15.95 -16.67
N PHE A 475 -1.37 -16.66 -16.07
CA PHE A 475 -1.17 -17.35 -14.79
C PHE A 475 -0.09 -18.44 -14.89
N MET A 476 -0.19 -19.33 -15.89
CA MET A 476 0.70 -20.47 -16.07
C MET A 476 2.13 -20.04 -16.36
N HIS A 477 2.34 -19.00 -17.16
CA HIS A 477 3.67 -18.45 -17.41
C HIS A 477 4.32 -17.95 -16.12
N ARG A 478 3.57 -17.21 -15.28
CA ARG A 478 4.08 -16.66 -14.01
C ARG A 478 4.29 -17.75 -12.96
N TRP A 479 3.40 -18.74 -12.88
CA TRP A 479 3.57 -19.91 -12.02
C TRP A 479 4.87 -20.65 -12.35
N ASN A 480 5.07 -20.99 -13.63
CA ASN A 480 6.26 -21.74 -14.05
C ASN A 480 7.55 -20.92 -13.92
N ALA A 481 7.51 -19.60 -14.12
CA ALA A 481 8.63 -18.72 -13.83
C ALA A 481 9.09 -18.83 -12.36
N MET A 482 8.13 -18.73 -11.44
CA MET A 482 8.37 -18.83 -10.00
C MET A 482 8.82 -20.23 -9.59
N VAL A 483 8.16 -21.29 -10.07
CA VAL A 483 8.57 -22.68 -9.78
C VAL A 483 10.00 -22.93 -10.26
N TRP A 484 10.34 -22.50 -11.48
CA TRP A 484 11.69 -22.64 -12.01
C TRP A 484 12.72 -21.88 -11.17
N GLN A 485 12.40 -20.65 -10.74
CA GLN A 485 13.24 -19.85 -9.86
C GLN A 485 13.48 -20.55 -8.51
N ASN A 486 12.43 -21.08 -7.88
CA ASN A 486 12.51 -21.79 -6.60
C ASN A 486 13.33 -23.09 -6.71
N GLN A 487 13.10 -23.89 -7.76
CA GLN A 487 13.82 -25.16 -7.98
C GLN A 487 15.30 -24.94 -8.28
N ARG A 488 15.64 -23.88 -9.02
CA ARG A 488 17.04 -23.51 -9.27
C ARG A 488 17.76 -23.13 -7.98
N GLY A 489 17.13 -22.30 -7.13
CA GLY A 489 17.69 -21.92 -5.84
C GLY A 489 18.00 -23.12 -4.95
N ASP A 490 17.15 -24.16 -4.95
CA ASP A 490 17.39 -25.37 -4.15
C ASP A 490 18.52 -26.27 -4.70
N ARG A 491 18.59 -26.45 -6.02
CA ARG A 491 19.62 -27.29 -6.65
C ARG A 491 21.02 -26.70 -6.49
N GLU A 492 21.13 -25.38 -6.53
CA GLU A 492 22.42 -24.68 -6.49
C GLU A 492 22.92 -24.44 -5.04
N ILE A 493 22.03 -24.33 -4.04
CA ILE A 493 22.39 -23.90 -2.67
C ILE A 493 21.86 -24.86 -1.57
N GLY A 494 20.71 -25.50 -1.78
CA GLY A 494 19.89 -26.04 -0.70
C GLY A 494 20.36 -27.35 -0.06
N ALA A 495 21.04 -28.23 -0.80
CA ALA A 495 21.47 -29.53 -0.26
C ALA A 495 22.56 -29.39 0.83
N ALA A 496 23.50 -28.47 0.66
CA ALA A 496 24.60 -28.25 1.59
C ALA A 496 24.13 -27.56 2.89
N VAL A 497 23.30 -26.53 2.77
CA VAL A 497 22.81 -25.74 3.92
C VAL A 497 21.79 -26.55 4.76
N ARG A 498 20.93 -27.38 4.15
CA ARG A 498 20.00 -28.27 4.87
C ARG A 498 20.72 -29.24 5.80
N LYS A 499 21.82 -29.82 5.31
CA LYS A 499 22.63 -30.79 6.06
C LYS A 499 23.33 -30.19 7.28
N VAL A 500 23.52 -28.86 7.29
CA VAL A 500 24.06 -28.11 8.43
C VAL A 500 22.93 -27.71 9.38
N LEU A 501 21.83 -27.14 8.86
CA LEU A 501 20.67 -26.72 9.65
C LEU A 501 20.03 -27.88 10.43
N ASN A 502 19.80 -29.02 9.77
CA ASN A 502 19.22 -30.21 10.42
C ASN A 502 20.15 -30.88 11.43
N ARG A 503 21.46 -30.59 11.35
CA ARG A 503 22.41 -31.04 12.36
C ARG A 503 22.27 -30.22 13.64
N GLY A 504 22.05 -28.92 13.52
CA GLY A 504 21.74 -28.03 14.64
C GLY A 504 20.37 -28.32 15.27
N ILE A 505 19.34 -28.57 14.46
CA ILE A 505 17.99 -28.94 14.93
C ILE A 505 18.00 -30.26 15.69
N ARG A 506 18.71 -31.29 15.19
CA ARG A 506 18.90 -32.55 15.93
C ARG A 506 19.59 -32.33 17.28
N GLY A 507 20.66 -31.55 17.32
CA GLY A 507 21.33 -31.19 18.57
C GLY A 507 20.43 -30.43 19.56
N ALA A 508 19.53 -29.57 19.06
CA ALA A 508 18.56 -28.86 19.89
C ALA A 508 17.42 -29.77 20.40
N ASN A 509 16.94 -30.71 19.58
CA ASN A 509 15.94 -31.70 19.98
C ASN A 509 16.48 -32.66 21.05
N ASP A 510 17.72 -33.12 20.86
CA ASP A 510 18.42 -33.99 21.81
C ASP A 510 18.67 -33.27 23.16
N TRP A 511 18.79 -31.94 23.15
CA TRP A 511 19.02 -31.12 24.33
C TRP A 511 17.74 -30.65 25.05
N THR A 512 16.66 -30.38 24.32
CA THR A 512 15.42 -29.79 24.88
C THR A 512 14.27 -30.78 25.07
N GLY A 513 14.35 -31.99 24.50
CA GLY A 513 13.23 -32.93 24.44
C GLY A 513 12.07 -32.45 23.55
N ALA A 514 12.25 -31.34 22.82
CA ALA A 514 11.28 -30.85 21.86
C ALA A 514 11.39 -31.63 20.54
N GLY A 515 10.25 -31.89 19.89
CA GLY A 515 10.18 -32.52 18.58
C GLY A 515 10.21 -31.51 17.43
N LEU A 516 11.23 -30.65 17.34
CA LEU A 516 11.31 -29.72 16.21
C LEU A 516 11.58 -30.51 14.92
N PRO A 517 10.75 -30.36 13.87
CA PRO A 517 10.93 -31.11 12.65
C PRO A 517 12.21 -30.67 11.91
N GLU A 518 12.98 -31.65 11.44
CA GLU A 518 14.11 -31.41 10.53
C GLU A 518 13.61 -30.69 9.25
N GLN A 519 14.37 -29.71 8.78
CA GLN A 519 14.04 -28.96 7.57
C GLN A 519 14.38 -29.77 6.31
N THR A 520 13.37 -30.17 5.55
CA THR A 520 13.54 -30.88 4.28
C THR A 520 13.83 -29.94 3.10
N THR A 521 13.61 -28.63 3.26
CA THR A 521 13.77 -27.58 2.24
C THR A 521 14.27 -26.26 2.85
N LEU A 522 14.86 -25.35 2.04
CA LEU A 522 15.33 -24.02 2.51
C LEU A 522 14.59 -22.83 1.88
N ALA A 523 13.74 -23.07 0.88
CA ALA A 523 12.98 -22.01 0.22
C ALA A 523 11.48 -22.17 0.46
N ARG A 524 10.83 -21.06 0.84
CA ARG A 524 9.37 -20.87 0.78
C ARG A 524 8.90 -21.25 -0.63
N GLY A 525 8.15 -22.35 -0.79
CA GLY A 525 7.56 -22.73 -2.09
C GLY A 525 8.34 -23.74 -2.95
N MET A 526 9.08 -24.67 -2.34
CA MET A 526 9.73 -25.78 -3.08
C MET A 526 8.85 -27.01 -3.34
N GLU A 527 7.72 -27.15 -2.63
CA GLU A 527 6.72 -28.21 -2.85
C GLU A 527 5.85 -27.94 -4.09
N LEU A 528 6.10 -26.82 -4.78
CA LEU A 528 5.31 -26.40 -5.92
C LEU A 528 5.63 -27.27 -7.13
N THR A 529 4.60 -27.88 -7.68
CA THR A 529 4.69 -28.65 -8.92
C THR A 529 4.53 -27.72 -10.12
N PRO A 530 5.28 -27.92 -11.22
CA PRO A 530 5.15 -27.11 -12.41
C PRO A 530 3.82 -27.38 -13.12
N LEU A 531 3.28 -26.37 -13.80
CA LEU A 531 2.19 -26.52 -14.76
C LEU A 531 2.82 -26.87 -16.12
N SER A 532 3.30 -28.11 -16.25
CA SER A 532 3.98 -28.64 -17.44
C SER A 532 3.01 -29.28 -18.43
N ASP A 533 3.52 -29.74 -19.58
CA ASP A 533 2.77 -30.60 -20.49
C ASP A 533 2.25 -31.87 -19.80
N GLN A 534 2.99 -32.43 -18.83
CA GLN A 534 2.52 -33.59 -18.05
C GLN A 534 1.28 -33.23 -17.22
N TRP A 535 1.27 -32.05 -16.58
CA TRP A 535 0.10 -31.55 -15.86
C TRP A 535 -1.08 -31.31 -16.82
N LEU A 536 -0.82 -30.73 -18.00
CA LEU A 536 -1.86 -30.56 -19.02
C LEU A 536 -2.47 -31.90 -19.43
N GLN A 537 -1.64 -32.92 -19.64
CA GLN A 537 -2.11 -34.27 -19.96
C GLN A 537 -2.95 -34.87 -18.83
N SER A 538 -2.57 -34.71 -17.57
CA SER A 538 -3.39 -35.17 -16.44
C SER A 538 -4.75 -34.46 -16.36
N MET A 539 -4.87 -33.27 -16.94
CA MET A 539 -6.13 -32.52 -17.04
C MET A 539 -6.94 -32.82 -18.32
N GLY A 540 -6.49 -33.78 -19.14
CA GLY A 540 -7.14 -34.20 -20.40
C GLY A 540 -6.50 -33.64 -21.68
N GLY A 541 -5.37 -32.93 -21.56
CA GLY A 541 -4.59 -32.39 -22.67
C GLY A 541 -5.02 -30.99 -23.14
N MET A 542 -4.09 -30.30 -23.83
CA MET A 542 -4.27 -28.94 -24.35
C MET A 542 -5.53 -28.79 -25.20
N GLN A 543 -5.78 -29.73 -26.12
CA GLN A 543 -6.95 -29.67 -27.01
C GLN A 543 -8.27 -29.76 -26.24
N ALA A 544 -8.36 -30.61 -25.21
CA ALA A 544 -9.59 -30.78 -24.43
C ALA A 544 -9.85 -29.62 -23.47
N LEU A 545 -8.80 -28.97 -22.96
CA LEU A 545 -8.92 -27.83 -22.07
C LEU A 545 -9.13 -26.51 -22.81
N PHE A 546 -8.36 -26.30 -23.88
CA PHE A 546 -8.17 -24.99 -24.49
C PHE A 546 -8.40 -24.98 -26.01
N GLY A 547 -8.62 -26.13 -26.65
CA GLY A 547 -8.76 -26.23 -28.10
C GLY A 547 -9.87 -25.34 -28.68
N ASP A 548 -11.02 -25.28 -28.00
CA ASP A 548 -12.13 -24.40 -28.40
C ASP A 548 -11.89 -22.93 -28.03
N LEU A 549 -11.01 -22.66 -27.05
CA LEU A 549 -10.67 -21.30 -26.61
C LEU A 549 -9.56 -20.66 -27.45
N ALA A 550 -8.75 -21.45 -28.17
CA ALA A 550 -7.72 -20.93 -29.06
C ALA A 550 -8.29 -20.33 -30.36
N ARG A 551 -9.56 -20.61 -30.67
CA ARG A 551 -10.27 -20.17 -31.89
C ARG A 551 -11.32 -19.09 -31.56
N PRO A 552 -11.86 -18.35 -32.54
CA PRO A 552 -13.02 -17.49 -32.32
C PRO A 552 -14.16 -18.29 -31.68
N GLY A 553 -14.70 -17.79 -30.57
CA GLY A 553 -15.63 -18.53 -29.73
C GLY A 553 -17.09 -18.28 -30.11
N THR A 554 -17.98 -19.00 -29.42
CA THR A 554 -19.44 -18.85 -29.56
C THR A 554 -20.14 -18.61 -28.22
N ALA A 555 -19.40 -18.26 -27.17
CA ALA A 555 -19.94 -18.08 -25.82
C ALA A 555 -20.87 -16.86 -25.72
N GLY A 556 -20.63 -15.85 -26.56
CA GLY A 556 -21.44 -14.64 -26.67
C GLY A 556 -20.98 -13.81 -27.87
N ASP A 557 -21.36 -12.54 -27.90
CA ASP A 557 -21.07 -11.60 -28.99
C ASP A 557 -20.04 -10.53 -28.60
N VAL A 558 -19.33 -10.72 -27.47
CA VAL A 558 -18.39 -9.74 -26.94
C VAL A 558 -16.97 -10.00 -27.45
N THR A 559 -16.32 -8.94 -27.90
CA THR A 559 -14.92 -8.91 -28.26
C THR A 559 -14.08 -8.42 -27.09
N VAL A 560 -13.05 -9.19 -26.73
CA VAL A 560 -12.20 -8.92 -25.57
C VAL A 560 -10.73 -8.99 -25.97
N GLN A 561 -9.92 -8.06 -25.49
CA GLN A 561 -8.47 -8.20 -25.47
C GLN A 561 -7.96 -8.19 -24.03
N ILE A 562 -7.23 -9.24 -23.64
CA ILE A 562 -6.49 -9.24 -22.37
C ILE A 562 -5.20 -8.45 -22.56
N VAL A 563 -5.03 -7.44 -21.72
CA VAL A 563 -3.84 -6.56 -21.68
C VAL A 563 -3.19 -6.67 -20.31
N ARG A 564 -1.88 -6.42 -20.23
CA ARG A 564 -1.11 -6.52 -18.98
C ARG A 564 -0.02 -5.46 -18.85
N SER A 565 0.48 -5.29 -17.63
CA SER A 565 1.73 -4.58 -17.32
C SER A 565 2.75 -5.55 -16.72
N SER A 566 3.99 -5.59 -17.23
CA SER A 566 5.07 -6.44 -16.69
C SER A 566 6.45 -6.10 -17.26
N GLY A 567 7.49 -6.30 -16.46
CA GLY A 567 8.87 -5.96 -16.83
C GLY A 567 9.58 -7.03 -17.65
N THR A 568 10.63 -6.63 -18.37
CA THR A 568 11.43 -7.51 -19.25
C THR A 568 12.16 -8.61 -18.50
N ALA A 569 12.62 -8.36 -17.27
CA ALA A 569 13.26 -9.37 -16.43
C ALA A 569 12.30 -10.54 -16.13
N LEU A 570 11.04 -10.22 -15.82
CA LEU A 570 9.99 -11.23 -15.64
C LEU A 570 9.71 -12.00 -16.93
N HIS A 571 9.69 -11.33 -18.09
CA HIS A 571 9.50 -12.02 -19.37
C HIS A 571 10.59 -13.05 -19.66
N ALA A 572 11.85 -12.74 -19.31
CA ALA A 572 12.97 -13.67 -19.45
C ALA A 572 12.80 -14.89 -18.53
N LEU A 573 12.32 -14.69 -17.30
CA LEU A 573 11.99 -15.79 -16.40
C LEU A 573 10.81 -16.62 -16.88
N GLU A 574 9.73 -15.99 -17.35
CA GLU A 574 8.57 -16.67 -17.95
C GLU A 574 9.01 -17.55 -19.12
N LYS A 575 9.82 -17.00 -20.04
CA LYS A 575 10.39 -17.74 -21.17
C LYS A 575 11.20 -18.94 -20.71
N LYS A 576 12.09 -18.74 -19.74
CA LYS A 576 12.99 -19.80 -19.26
C LYS A 576 12.23 -20.87 -18.48
N GLY A 577 11.36 -20.47 -17.56
CA GLY A 577 10.53 -21.39 -16.78
C GLY A 577 9.63 -22.24 -17.65
N CYS A 578 8.93 -21.64 -18.63
CA CYS A 578 8.08 -22.41 -19.54
C CYS A 578 8.89 -23.37 -20.43
N LYS A 579 10.05 -22.93 -20.94
CA LYS A 579 10.92 -23.78 -21.77
C LYS A 579 11.46 -24.98 -20.98
N GLU A 580 12.05 -24.73 -19.82
CA GLU A 580 12.71 -25.78 -19.02
C GLU A 580 11.71 -26.74 -18.37
N LEU A 581 10.49 -26.27 -18.08
CA LEU A 581 9.43 -27.10 -17.51
C LEU A 581 8.50 -27.71 -18.58
N GLY A 582 8.81 -27.50 -19.86
CA GLY A 582 8.06 -28.08 -20.98
C GLY A 582 6.60 -27.66 -20.99
N LEU A 583 6.32 -26.36 -21.00
CA LEU A 583 4.97 -25.81 -21.21
C LEU A 583 4.93 -25.12 -22.57
N ASN A 584 4.05 -25.58 -23.46
CA ASN A 584 3.77 -24.93 -24.74
C ASN A 584 2.29 -24.51 -24.86
N LEU A 585 2.04 -23.20 -24.87
CA LEU A 585 0.70 -22.60 -24.99
C LEU A 585 0.55 -21.77 -26.28
N ASP A 586 0.86 -22.39 -27.42
CA ASP A 586 0.64 -21.78 -28.73
C ASP A 586 -0.87 -21.64 -29.01
N ASP A 587 -1.29 -20.44 -29.37
CA ASP A 587 -2.66 -20.10 -29.73
C ASP A 587 -2.85 -19.88 -31.23
N ALA A 588 -1.82 -20.16 -32.04
CA ALA A 588 -1.77 -19.95 -33.48
C ALA A 588 -2.09 -18.51 -33.91
N SER A 589 -2.02 -17.53 -33.01
CA SER A 589 -2.34 -16.13 -33.29
C SER A 589 -1.31 -15.44 -34.19
N CYS A 590 -0.18 -16.09 -34.46
CA CYS A 590 0.98 -15.55 -35.18
C CYS A 590 1.57 -14.28 -34.54
N LEU A 591 1.14 -13.91 -33.33
CA LEU A 591 1.75 -12.82 -32.59
C LEU A 591 3.18 -13.19 -32.23
N GLN A 592 4.11 -12.27 -32.48
CA GLN A 592 5.48 -12.42 -31.97
C GLN A 592 5.39 -12.62 -30.45
N PRO A 593 6.01 -13.69 -29.88
CA PRO A 593 5.98 -13.92 -28.45
C PRO A 593 6.47 -12.68 -27.70
N TYR A 594 5.72 -12.24 -26.70
CA TYR A 594 5.99 -10.96 -26.04
C TYR A 594 7.38 -10.91 -25.38
N TRP A 595 7.90 -12.05 -24.90
CA TRP A 595 9.21 -12.17 -24.26
C TRP A 595 10.39 -12.13 -25.25
N GLU A 596 10.13 -12.09 -26.55
CA GLU A 596 11.16 -11.84 -27.57
C GLU A 596 11.33 -10.36 -27.86
N ARG A 597 10.44 -9.52 -27.33
CA ARG A 597 10.48 -8.07 -27.49
C ARG A 597 11.35 -7.51 -26.36
N ASN A 598 12.36 -6.71 -26.71
CA ASN A 598 13.23 -6.06 -25.72
C ASN A 598 12.59 -4.78 -25.16
N GLN A 599 11.37 -4.90 -24.62
CA GLN A 599 10.61 -3.77 -24.06
C GLN A 599 9.65 -4.23 -22.97
N PRO A 600 9.41 -3.39 -21.94
CA PRO A 600 8.37 -3.66 -20.95
C PRO A 600 7.01 -3.84 -21.63
N MET A 601 6.16 -4.67 -21.02
CA MET A 601 4.77 -4.79 -21.43
C MET A 601 3.97 -3.72 -20.69
N HIS A 602 3.35 -2.82 -21.44
CA HIS A 602 2.54 -1.70 -20.93
C HIS A 602 1.25 -1.52 -21.74
N SER A 603 0.76 -2.63 -22.31
CA SER A 603 -0.43 -2.67 -23.19
C SER A 603 -1.71 -2.12 -22.56
N ILE A 604 -1.78 -2.04 -21.22
CA ILE A 604 -2.89 -1.40 -20.51
C ILE A 604 -2.88 0.11 -20.78
N LEU A 605 -1.72 0.77 -20.60
CA LEU A 605 -1.55 2.19 -20.85
C LEU A 605 -1.85 2.53 -22.32
N ASP A 606 -1.32 1.73 -23.24
CA ASP A 606 -1.54 1.90 -24.68
C ASP A 606 -3.04 1.86 -25.02
N ALA A 607 -3.77 0.87 -24.51
CA ALA A 607 -5.22 0.75 -24.73
C ALA A 607 -6.00 1.93 -24.10
N MET A 608 -5.63 2.36 -22.89
CA MET A 608 -6.26 3.52 -22.23
C MET A 608 -6.08 4.81 -23.04
N VAL A 609 -4.85 5.10 -23.49
CA VAL A 609 -4.54 6.28 -24.30
C VAL A 609 -5.28 6.24 -25.63
N ASN A 610 -5.31 5.09 -26.30
CA ASN A 610 -6.03 4.89 -27.55
C ASN A 610 -7.55 5.11 -27.39
N CYS A 611 -8.15 4.58 -26.33
CA CYS A 611 -9.56 4.80 -26.01
C CYS A 611 -9.85 6.29 -25.76
N ILE A 612 -9.06 6.96 -24.92
CA ILE A 612 -9.23 8.40 -24.62
C ILE A 612 -9.05 9.26 -25.87
N ALA A 613 -8.07 8.95 -26.70
CA ALA A 613 -7.83 9.67 -27.94
C ALA A 613 -9.01 9.54 -28.92
N SER A 614 -9.66 8.37 -28.94
CA SER A 614 -10.79 8.04 -29.81
C SER A 614 -12.14 8.59 -29.33
N ALA A 615 -12.22 9.10 -28.09
CA ALA A 615 -13.46 9.59 -27.50
C ALA A 615 -14.09 10.71 -28.37
N ARG A 616 -15.41 10.80 -28.44
CA ARG A 616 -16.16 11.77 -29.24
C ARG A 616 -17.18 12.55 -28.42
N ALA A 617 -17.71 11.97 -27.36
CA ALA A 617 -18.73 12.58 -26.50
C ALA A 617 -18.29 12.68 -25.04
N PHE A 618 -17.80 11.59 -24.44
CA PHE A 618 -17.39 11.62 -23.05
C PHE A 618 -16.37 10.54 -22.67
N VAL A 619 -15.68 10.77 -21.56
CA VAL A 619 -14.85 9.78 -20.87
C VAL A 619 -15.32 9.68 -19.43
N TYR A 620 -15.45 8.46 -18.92
CA TYR A 620 -15.67 8.19 -17.50
C TYR A 620 -14.54 7.33 -16.95
N LEU A 621 -13.89 7.82 -15.88
CA LEU A 621 -12.78 7.18 -15.20
C LEU A 621 -13.12 7.00 -13.73
N GLU A 622 -13.07 5.76 -13.25
CA GLU A 622 -13.17 5.42 -11.82
C GLU A 622 -11.86 4.73 -11.43
N THR A 623 -11.05 5.39 -10.58
CA THR A 623 -9.71 4.90 -10.26
C THR A 623 -9.29 5.19 -8.82
N GLN A 624 -8.55 4.28 -8.18
CA GLN A 624 -7.99 4.47 -6.84
C GLN A 624 -6.95 5.58 -6.77
N PHE A 625 -6.13 5.72 -7.83
CA PHE A 625 -5.08 6.73 -7.90
C PHE A 625 -5.08 7.38 -9.28
N LEU A 626 -4.90 8.70 -9.31
CA LEU A 626 -4.58 9.46 -10.51
C LEU A 626 -3.33 10.30 -10.26
N ILE A 627 -2.17 9.72 -10.58
CA ILE A 627 -0.86 10.33 -10.44
C ILE A 627 -0.16 10.24 -11.79
N SER A 628 0.05 11.39 -12.44
CA SER A 628 0.52 11.46 -13.82
C SER A 628 1.55 12.58 -13.98
N GLU A 629 2.24 12.61 -15.12
CA GLU A 629 3.16 13.72 -15.44
C GLU A 629 2.37 15.03 -15.46
N CYS A 630 2.81 15.98 -14.63
CA CYS A 630 2.13 17.27 -14.43
C CYS A 630 3.11 18.42 -14.12
N GLY A 631 4.37 18.28 -14.54
CA GLY A 631 5.40 19.29 -14.37
C GLY A 631 5.86 19.48 -12.93
N TRP A 632 5.75 20.68 -12.39
CA TRP A 632 6.29 21.11 -11.09
C TRP A 632 5.18 21.70 -10.22
N SER A 633 5.25 21.50 -8.91
CA SER A 633 4.27 22.07 -8.00
C SER A 633 4.36 23.60 -7.97
N ASP A 634 3.23 24.23 -7.68
CA ASP A 634 3.20 25.59 -7.15
C ASP A 634 4.09 25.66 -5.90
N ALA A 635 4.88 26.72 -5.74
CA ALA A 635 5.76 26.89 -4.58
C ALA A 635 5.75 28.33 -4.08
N GLU A 636 5.84 28.51 -2.75
CA GLU A 636 6.46 29.68 -2.14
C GLU A 636 7.46 29.33 -1.02
N ALA A 637 8.73 29.11 -1.40
CA ALA A 637 9.92 29.81 -0.85
C ALA A 637 11.19 29.31 -1.57
N GLY A 638 11.88 30.21 -2.30
CA GLY A 638 13.36 30.17 -2.33
C GLY A 638 14.13 29.98 -3.63
N ARG A 639 13.56 29.55 -4.78
CA ARG A 639 14.33 29.54 -6.05
C ARG A 639 13.52 30.00 -7.25
N THR A 640 13.76 31.25 -7.65
CA THR A 640 13.42 31.73 -9.00
C THR A 640 14.38 31.10 -10.00
N VAL A 641 13.86 30.28 -10.90
CA VAL A 641 14.59 29.71 -12.03
C VAL A 641 14.19 30.46 -13.30
N GLU A 642 15.19 30.98 -14.00
CA GLU A 642 15.03 31.61 -15.31
C GLU A 642 14.99 30.52 -16.38
N THR A 643 13.87 30.43 -17.08
CA THR A 643 13.64 29.43 -18.14
C THR A 643 13.52 30.12 -19.49
N ALA A 644 14.03 29.46 -20.53
CA ALA A 644 13.90 29.90 -21.92
C ALA A 644 12.95 28.97 -22.66
N ILE A 645 12.12 29.53 -23.55
CA ILE A 645 11.34 28.76 -24.52
C ILE A 645 12.18 28.61 -25.79
N LYS A 646 12.47 27.38 -26.21
CA LYS A 646 13.16 27.11 -27.48
C LYS A 646 12.54 25.89 -28.14
N GLY A 647 12.11 26.03 -29.40
CA GLY A 647 11.45 24.94 -30.13
C GLY A 647 10.07 24.54 -29.58
N GLY A 648 9.43 25.41 -28.77
CA GLY A 648 8.15 25.11 -28.13
C GLY A 648 8.26 24.41 -26.77
N GLU A 649 9.47 24.07 -26.33
CA GLU A 649 9.72 23.46 -25.02
C GLU A 649 10.33 24.47 -24.03
N ARG A 650 9.85 24.42 -22.78
CA ARG A 650 10.40 25.20 -21.66
C ARG A 650 11.58 24.46 -21.05
N ARG A 651 12.75 25.10 -20.96
CA ARG A 651 13.94 24.51 -20.31
C ARG A 651 14.74 25.52 -19.49
N PRO A 652 15.55 25.06 -18.50
CA PRO A 652 16.52 25.92 -17.84
C PRO A 652 17.45 26.58 -18.86
N MET A 653 17.77 27.85 -18.63
CA MET A 653 18.72 28.57 -19.47
C MET A 653 20.13 27.97 -19.36
N THR A 654 20.80 27.81 -20.50
CA THR A 654 22.23 27.49 -20.52
C THR A 654 23.07 28.66 -19.98
N LYS A 655 24.32 28.39 -19.55
CA LYS A 655 25.25 29.45 -19.12
C LYS A 655 25.43 30.53 -20.21
N ALA A 656 25.45 30.15 -21.49
CA ALA A 656 25.56 31.08 -22.61
C ALA A 656 24.33 31.97 -22.76
N GLU A 657 23.13 31.43 -22.58
CA GLU A 657 21.87 32.18 -22.63
C GLU A 657 21.72 33.13 -21.44
N LYS A 658 22.12 32.71 -20.24
CA LYS A 658 22.20 33.59 -19.05
C LYS A 658 23.13 34.77 -19.27
N LYS A 659 24.29 34.50 -19.88
CA LYS A 659 25.25 35.55 -20.25
C LYS A 659 24.66 36.51 -21.28
N LYS A 660 23.92 36.00 -22.28
CA LYS A 660 23.30 36.81 -23.35
C LYS A 660 22.13 37.66 -22.84
N ALA A 661 21.30 37.13 -21.93
CA ALA A 661 20.24 37.88 -21.25
C ALA A 661 20.79 39.03 -20.39
N GLY A 662 21.89 38.80 -19.67
CA GLY A 662 22.55 39.84 -18.88
C GLY A 662 23.15 41.01 -19.68
N TYR A 663 23.38 40.85 -20.99
CA TYR A 663 23.76 41.97 -21.88
C TYR A 663 22.57 42.80 -22.35
N VAL A 664 21.36 42.23 -22.39
CA VAL A 664 20.13 42.95 -22.77
C VAL A 664 19.73 43.91 -21.63
N ASP A 665 19.75 43.46 -20.38
CA ASP A 665 19.43 44.30 -19.20
C ASP A 665 20.39 45.50 -19.03
N LYS A 666 21.65 45.39 -19.48
CA LYS A 666 22.61 46.50 -19.45
C LYS A 666 22.52 47.45 -20.65
N GLY A 667 21.77 47.08 -21.70
CA GLY A 667 21.68 47.83 -22.96
C GLY A 667 20.49 48.78 -23.08
N VAL A 668 19.49 48.69 -22.19
CA VAL A 668 18.22 49.45 -22.32
C VAL A 668 18.30 50.86 -21.72
N ALA A 669 19.44 51.28 -21.16
CA ALA A 669 19.59 52.65 -20.64
C ALA A 669 19.93 53.70 -21.71
N MET A 670 20.34 53.33 -22.93
CA MET A 670 20.87 54.29 -23.92
C MET A 670 20.66 53.82 -25.37
N SER A 671 19.47 53.99 -25.94
CA SER A 671 19.18 54.29 -27.37
C SER A 671 17.76 53.87 -27.78
N GLY A 672 17.12 54.70 -28.63
CA GLY A 672 15.78 54.49 -29.19
C GLY A 672 15.65 53.28 -30.14
N PRO A 673 14.52 53.16 -30.86
CA PRO A 673 13.99 51.88 -31.32
C PRO A 673 14.83 51.27 -32.44
N ILE A 674 15.62 50.25 -32.10
CA ILE A 674 16.32 49.40 -33.07
C ILE A 674 15.66 48.03 -33.06
N GLY A 675 15.00 47.70 -34.17
CA GLY A 675 14.50 46.36 -34.46
C GLY A 675 15.64 45.34 -34.42
N LYS A 676 15.47 44.26 -33.66
CA LYS A 676 16.36 43.10 -33.67
C LYS A 676 15.56 41.79 -33.58
N THR A 677 15.24 41.27 -34.75
CA THR A 677 15.09 39.84 -35.02
C THR A 677 16.31 39.08 -34.48
N GLY A 678 16.13 38.23 -33.45
CA GLY A 678 17.12 37.20 -33.08
C GLY A 678 17.59 37.12 -31.62
N VAL A 679 17.00 37.86 -30.67
CA VAL A 679 17.37 37.79 -29.25
C VAL A 679 16.22 37.21 -28.43
N VAL A 680 16.38 35.96 -27.99
CA VAL A 680 15.59 35.18 -27.01
C VAL A 680 14.19 35.77 -26.76
N GLN A 681 13.22 35.39 -27.59
CA GLN A 681 11.88 35.96 -27.55
C GLN A 681 11.02 35.56 -26.34
N ASP A 682 11.50 34.71 -25.43
CA ASP A 682 10.68 34.22 -24.31
C ASP A 682 11.55 33.95 -23.06
N LEU A 683 11.76 35.00 -22.26
CA LEU A 683 12.36 34.91 -20.92
C LEU A 683 11.24 34.86 -19.88
N VAL A 684 11.09 33.72 -19.20
CA VAL A 684 10.10 33.57 -18.12
C VAL A 684 10.82 33.26 -16.80
N LYS A 685 10.65 34.14 -15.80
CA LYS A 685 11.09 33.94 -14.41
C LYS A 685 10.02 33.18 -13.65
N ARG A 686 10.33 32.03 -13.05
CA ARG A 686 9.36 31.25 -12.25
C ARG A 686 9.96 30.72 -10.96
N LYS A 687 9.17 30.61 -9.89
CA LYS A 687 9.54 29.86 -8.68
C LYS A 687 9.32 28.36 -8.95
N GLN A 688 10.27 27.50 -8.62
CA GLN A 688 10.19 26.06 -8.91
C GLN A 688 9.94 25.25 -7.63
N GLY A 689 8.82 24.51 -7.58
CA GLY A 689 8.46 23.60 -6.50
C GLY A 689 8.95 22.17 -6.67
N VAL A 690 8.18 21.19 -6.21
CA VAL A 690 8.51 19.76 -6.28
C VAL A 690 8.15 19.22 -7.67
N LYS A 691 9.08 18.52 -8.33
CA LYS A 691 8.80 17.87 -9.63
C LYS A 691 7.75 16.77 -9.43
N SER A 692 6.85 16.60 -10.40
CA SER A 692 5.96 15.44 -10.45
C SER A 692 6.77 14.16 -10.30
N ALA A 693 6.26 13.26 -9.46
CA ALA A 693 6.83 11.94 -9.22
C ALA A 693 6.52 10.93 -10.34
N ALA A 694 5.68 11.29 -11.31
CA ALA A 694 5.22 10.39 -12.37
C ALA A 694 5.58 10.88 -13.78
N SER A 695 5.57 9.94 -14.72
CA SER A 695 5.98 10.11 -16.12
C SER A 695 4.97 9.54 -17.12
N ASN A 696 3.97 8.77 -16.68
CA ASN A 696 2.90 8.30 -17.56
C ASN A 696 2.13 9.49 -18.20
N PRO A 697 1.71 9.37 -19.47
CA PRO A 697 1.12 10.48 -20.23
C PRO A 697 -0.41 10.58 -20.10
N LEU A 698 -1.04 9.90 -19.14
CA LEU A 698 -2.49 9.72 -19.12
C LEU A 698 -3.24 11.06 -19.00
N VAL A 699 -2.82 11.94 -18.09
CA VAL A 699 -3.42 13.27 -17.95
C VAL A 699 -3.17 14.14 -19.17
N ALA A 700 -1.99 14.03 -19.79
CA ALA A 700 -1.71 14.72 -21.03
C ALA A 700 -2.65 14.25 -22.17
N ALA A 701 -2.96 12.95 -22.25
CA ALA A 701 -3.90 12.41 -23.23
C ALA A 701 -5.34 12.92 -23.00
N ILE A 702 -5.80 12.95 -21.75
CA ILE A 702 -7.13 13.51 -21.40
C ILE A 702 -7.19 14.99 -21.75
N ALA A 703 -6.20 15.78 -21.33
CA ALA A 703 -6.14 17.21 -21.61
C ALA A 703 -6.06 17.51 -23.11
N ALA A 704 -5.25 16.75 -23.87
CA ALA A 704 -5.17 16.88 -25.32
C ALA A 704 -6.51 16.57 -25.98
N ARG A 705 -7.26 15.58 -25.48
CA ARG A 705 -8.59 15.29 -25.99
C ARG A 705 -9.57 16.42 -25.69
N ILE A 706 -9.59 16.96 -24.47
CA ILE A 706 -10.45 18.10 -24.10
C ILE A 706 -10.10 19.33 -24.94
N ARG A 707 -8.80 19.64 -25.12
CA ARG A 707 -8.30 20.71 -25.98
C ARG A 707 -8.89 20.62 -27.39
N ARG A 708 -8.92 19.43 -27.99
CA ARG A 708 -9.54 19.24 -29.32
C ARG A 708 -11.03 19.63 -29.32
N ALA A 709 -11.76 19.32 -28.25
CA ALA A 709 -13.16 19.73 -28.11
C ALA A 709 -13.31 21.26 -27.97
N ILE A 710 -12.48 21.88 -27.12
CA ILE A 710 -12.45 23.34 -26.90
C ILE A 710 -12.21 24.10 -28.22
N VAL A 711 -11.18 23.69 -28.96
CA VAL A 711 -10.81 24.32 -30.24
C VAL A 711 -11.89 24.11 -31.30
N ALA A 712 -12.53 22.94 -31.32
CA ALA A 712 -13.61 22.64 -32.26
C ALA A 712 -14.97 23.22 -31.86
N GLY A 713 -15.10 23.84 -30.68
CA GLY A 713 -16.40 24.28 -30.14
C GLY A 713 -17.39 23.12 -29.93
N GLN A 714 -16.89 21.91 -29.67
CA GLN A 714 -17.69 20.70 -29.52
C GLN A 714 -18.01 20.41 -28.05
N GLY A 715 -19.24 20.01 -27.76
CA GLY A 715 -19.60 19.48 -26.45
C GLY A 715 -18.82 18.20 -26.15
N PHE A 716 -18.13 18.16 -25.01
CA PHE A 716 -17.38 17.00 -24.55
C PHE A 716 -17.19 17.09 -23.04
N HIS A 717 -17.33 15.97 -22.33
CA HIS A 717 -17.17 15.98 -20.87
C HIS A 717 -16.39 14.78 -20.35
N VAL A 718 -15.59 14.99 -19.32
CA VAL A 718 -14.83 13.96 -18.62
C VAL A 718 -15.30 13.88 -17.17
N TYR A 719 -15.61 12.68 -16.71
CA TYR A 719 -16.00 12.40 -15.34
C TYR A 719 -14.92 11.55 -14.68
N ILE A 720 -14.38 12.01 -13.56
CA ILE A 720 -13.38 11.29 -12.76
C ILE A 720 -13.94 11.07 -11.36
N THR A 721 -13.97 9.83 -10.91
CA THR A 721 -14.31 9.45 -9.52
C THR A 721 -13.10 8.81 -8.85
N LEU A 722 -12.65 9.40 -7.75
CA LEU A 722 -11.48 9.02 -6.95
C LEU A 722 -11.88 8.81 -5.49
N PRO A 723 -11.08 8.11 -4.67
CA PRO A 723 -11.20 8.27 -3.22
C PRO A 723 -10.82 9.70 -2.82
N VAL A 724 -11.34 10.22 -1.71
CA VAL A 724 -11.01 11.59 -1.27
C VAL A 724 -9.54 11.69 -0.82
N HIS A 725 -9.01 10.58 -0.28
CA HIS A 725 -7.60 10.34 -0.04
C HIS A 725 -7.29 8.84 -0.15
N PRO A 726 -6.02 8.46 -0.40
CA PRO A 726 -5.60 7.06 -0.41
C PRO A 726 -5.94 6.32 0.89
N GLU A 727 -6.08 5.01 0.82
CA GLU A 727 -6.34 4.18 1.99
C GLU A 727 -5.18 4.26 2.97
N GLY A 728 -5.52 4.37 4.26
CA GLY A 728 -4.57 4.45 5.36
C GLY A 728 -4.75 5.72 6.18
N SER A 729 -4.08 5.75 7.33
CA SER A 729 -4.14 6.90 8.23
C SER A 729 -3.51 8.13 7.57
N LEU A 730 -4.19 9.27 7.62
CA LEU A 730 -3.64 10.56 7.20
C LEU A 730 -2.51 11.08 8.12
N PHE A 731 -2.13 10.34 9.17
CA PHE A 731 -0.86 10.57 9.88
C PHE A 731 0.34 9.89 9.22
N ASP A 732 0.10 8.92 8.34
CA ASP A 732 1.17 8.26 7.60
C ASP A 732 1.69 9.20 6.51
N GLY A 733 2.99 9.49 6.57
CA GLY A 733 3.67 10.30 5.57
C GLY A 733 3.52 9.75 4.15
N ALA A 734 3.39 8.43 3.97
CA ALA A 734 3.16 7.80 2.67
C ALA A 734 1.77 8.14 2.11
N VAL A 735 0.72 8.05 2.93
CA VAL A 735 -0.67 8.37 2.55
C VAL A 735 -0.79 9.84 2.19
N LEU A 736 -0.24 10.73 3.02
CA LEU A 736 -0.23 12.17 2.77
C LEU A 736 0.51 12.52 1.48
N LYS A 737 1.66 11.88 1.23
CA LYS A 737 2.45 12.13 0.02
C LYS A 737 1.74 11.66 -1.24
N GLN A 738 1.05 10.52 -1.18
CA GLN A 738 0.20 10.06 -2.29
C GLN A 738 -0.95 11.04 -2.54
N GLN A 739 -1.62 11.53 -1.49
CA GLN A 739 -2.68 12.55 -1.63
C GLN A 739 -2.16 13.84 -2.26
N TYR A 740 -0.97 14.29 -1.85
CA TYR A 740 -0.30 15.44 -2.43
C TYR A 740 -0.05 15.26 -3.94
N TRP A 741 0.41 14.08 -4.38
CA TRP A 741 0.63 13.80 -5.80
C TRP A 741 -0.66 13.79 -6.63
N VAL A 742 -1.77 13.33 -6.05
CA VAL A 742 -3.10 13.42 -6.69
C VAL A 742 -3.49 14.89 -6.88
N GLN A 743 -3.32 15.73 -5.85
CA GLN A 743 -3.64 17.16 -5.93
C GLN A 743 -2.73 17.91 -6.91
N GLN A 744 -1.45 17.54 -6.99
CA GLN A 744 -0.52 18.05 -8.01
C GLN A 744 -0.98 17.68 -9.42
N THR A 745 -1.38 16.42 -9.62
CA THR A 745 -1.84 15.92 -10.93
C THR A 745 -3.11 16.62 -11.40
N LEU A 746 -4.04 16.91 -10.47
CA LEU A 746 -5.32 17.55 -10.78
C LEU A 746 -5.20 19.07 -10.97
N LEU A 747 -4.57 19.80 -10.04
CA LEU A 747 -4.59 21.26 -10.01
C LEU A 747 -3.26 21.94 -9.66
N ARG A 748 -2.46 21.39 -8.74
CA ARG A 748 -1.30 22.09 -8.14
C ARG A 748 -0.01 21.99 -8.94
N GLY A 749 0.04 21.17 -9.98
CA GLY A 749 1.15 21.14 -10.94
C GLY A 749 0.99 22.23 -11.99
N ASP A 750 2.08 22.88 -12.38
CA ASP A 750 2.11 23.87 -13.48
C ASP A 750 1.62 23.26 -14.82
N ASP A 751 1.79 21.95 -14.98
CA ASP A 751 1.25 21.14 -16.08
C ASP A 751 0.17 20.14 -15.68
N SER A 752 -0.58 20.45 -14.61
CA SER A 752 -1.74 19.67 -14.14
C SER A 752 -2.92 19.65 -15.11
N LEU A 753 -3.83 18.68 -14.93
CA LEU A 753 -5.01 18.48 -15.79
C LEU A 753 -5.84 19.77 -15.92
N ILE A 754 -6.22 20.39 -14.81
CA ILE A 754 -7.07 21.59 -14.83
C ILE A 754 -6.35 22.77 -15.46
N ARG A 755 -5.06 22.97 -15.16
CA ARG A 755 -4.29 24.07 -15.77
C ARG A 755 -4.10 23.90 -17.27
N ARG A 756 -3.93 22.67 -17.77
CA ARG A 756 -3.91 22.41 -19.22
C ARG A 756 -5.24 22.80 -19.88
N ILE A 757 -6.38 22.47 -19.26
CA ILE A 757 -7.71 22.84 -19.77
C ILE A 757 -7.89 24.37 -19.78
N CYS A 758 -7.58 25.05 -18.67
CA CYS A 758 -7.66 26.51 -18.59
C CYS A 758 -6.76 27.20 -19.63
N ARG A 759 -5.53 26.68 -19.84
CA ARG A 759 -4.63 27.18 -20.89
C ARG A 759 -5.26 27.06 -22.27
N SER A 760 -5.88 25.93 -22.61
CA SER A 760 -6.56 25.77 -23.90
C SER A 760 -7.74 26.74 -24.07
N LEU A 761 -8.50 27.02 -23.00
CA LEU A 761 -9.60 28.01 -23.03
C LEU A 761 -9.08 29.42 -23.31
N ILE A 762 -8.08 29.87 -22.54
CA ILE A 762 -7.48 31.21 -22.70
C ILE A 762 -6.84 31.35 -24.08
N ALA A 763 -6.08 30.34 -24.52
CA ALA A 763 -5.39 30.34 -25.80
C ALA A 763 -6.38 30.49 -26.96
N ARG A 764 -7.52 29.79 -26.91
CA ARG A 764 -8.60 29.93 -27.88
C ARG A 764 -9.21 31.34 -27.82
N ASP A 765 -9.56 31.83 -26.63
CA ASP A 765 -10.28 33.10 -26.47
C ASP A 765 -9.43 34.32 -26.88
N LYS A 766 -8.11 34.24 -26.68
CA LYS A 766 -7.14 35.29 -27.05
C LYS A 766 -6.50 35.09 -28.43
N ASP A 767 -6.80 33.98 -29.12
CA ASP A 767 -6.14 33.56 -30.37
C ASP A 767 -4.60 33.55 -30.28
N ILE A 768 -4.07 32.95 -29.22
CA ILE A 768 -2.64 32.80 -28.96
C ILE A 768 -2.24 31.33 -28.83
N ARG A 769 -0.93 31.06 -28.80
CA ARG A 769 -0.43 29.73 -28.46
C ARG A 769 -0.56 29.48 -26.97
N GLU A 770 -0.86 28.25 -26.56
CA GLU A 770 -0.97 27.85 -25.14
C GLU A 770 0.29 28.17 -24.33
N VAL A 771 1.46 28.11 -24.96
CA VAL A 771 2.75 28.45 -24.33
C VAL A 771 2.87 29.93 -23.95
N SER A 772 2.06 30.79 -24.58
CA SER A 772 2.00 32.25 -24.41
C SER A 772 0.94 32.69 -23.40
N VAL A 773 0.24 31.76 -22.74
CA VAL A 773 -0.71 32.09 -21.68
C VAL A 773 0.06 32.55 -20.43
N GLU A 774 -0.27 33.73 -19.94
CA GLU A 774 0.32 34.31 -18.73
C GLU A 774 -0.25 33.68 -17.46
N GLU A 775 0.56 33.56 -16.40
CA GLU A 775 0.14 32.93 -15.14
C GLU A 775 -1.03 33.67 -14.47
N ALA A 776 -1.08 34.99 -14.57
CA ALA A 776 -2.17 35.79 -14.02
C ALA A 776 -3.53 35.45 -14.67
N ASP A 777 -3.55 35.27 -15.99
CA ASP A 777 -4.75 34.83 -16.71
C ASP A 777 -5.13 33.40 -16.32
N LEU A 778 -4.14 32.52 -16.19
CA LEU A 778 -4.36 31.13 -15.79
C LEU A 778 -5.00 31.03 -14.40
N GLN A 779 -4.50 31.78 -13.42
CA GLN A 779 -5.07 31.82 -12.07
C GLN A 779 -6.49 32.40 -12.06
N ALA A 780 -6.73 33.45 -12.85
CA ALA A 780 -8.07 34.02 -13.02
C ALA A 780 -9.05 33.00 -13.62
N GLU A 781 -8.63 32.25 -14.64
CA GLU A 781 -9.47 31.23 -15.31
C GLU A 781 -9.74 30.01 -14.41
N VAL A 782 -8.74 29.56 -13.65
CA VAL A 782 -8.92 28.50 -12.63
C VAL A 782 -9.98 28.92 -11.61
N LYS A 783 -9.92 30.17 -11.12
CA LYS A 783 -10.90 30.73 -10.19
C LYS A 783 -12.28 30.92 -10.82
N ALA A 784 -12.35 31.33 -12.09
CA ALA A 784 -13.59 31.45 -12.84
C ALA A 784 -14.29 30.09 -13.03
N GLY A 785 -13.50 29.00 -13.09
CA GLY A 785 -14.03 27.64 -13.05
C GLY A 785 -14.66 27.16 -14.36
N ARG A 786 -14.42 27.82 -15.51
CA ARG A 786 -14.96 27.39 -16.82
C ARG A 786 -14.49 26.02 -17.27
N TRP A 787 -13.33 25.56 -16.79
CA TRP A 787 -12.86 24.19 -17.00
C TRP A 787 -13.89 23.12 -16.57
N LYS A 788 -14.79 23.47 -15.64
CA LYS A 788 -15.88 22.61 -15.15
C LYS A 788 -16.90 22.24 -16.24
N GLU A 789 -16.93 22.96 -17.37
CA GLU A 789 -17.72 22.59 -18.55
C GLU A 789 -17.25 21.27 -19.19
N TYR A 790 -15.97 20.93 -19.01
CA TYR A 790 -15.32 19.77 -19.64
C TYR A 790 -14.91 18.69 -18.64
N LEU A 791 -14.89 18.99 -17.34
CA LEU A 791 -14.36 18.09 -16.31
C LEU A 791 -15.17 18.16 -15.01
N SER A 792 -15.55 16.99 -14.52
CA SER A 792 -16.09 16.77 -13.16
C SER A 792 -15.19 15.80 -12.40
N VAL A 793 -14.66 16.23 -11.26
CA VAL A 793 -13.85 15.41 -10.35
C VAL A 793 -14.61 15.24 -9.04
N MET A 794 -14.92 14.00 -8.68
CA MET A 794 -15.81 13.63 -7.58
C MET A 794 -15.19 12.53 -6.72
N ASN A 795 -15.69 12.36 -5.50
CA ASN A 795 -15.48 11.18 -4.68
C ASN A 795 -16.82 10.67 -4.14
N LEU A 796 -16.78 9.61 -3.32
CA LEU A 796 -17.97 8.99 -2.72
C LEU A 796 -17.92 9.10 -1.20
N ARG A 797 -19.07 9.40 -0.59
CA ARG A 797 -19.21 9.49 0.87
C ARG A 797 -20.58 8.98 1.33
N SER A 798 -20.60 8.42 2.52
CA SER A 798 -21.81 7.96 3.20
C SER A 798 -21.79 8.36 4.67
N TYR A 799 -22.93 8.21 5.35
CA TYR A 799 -23.07 8.46 6.79
C TYR A 799 -23.96 7.43 7.46
N GLY A 800 -23.97 7.42 8.78
CA GLY A 800 -24.77 6.50 9.57
C GLY A 800 -24.78 6.88 11.04
N VAL A 801 -25.45 6.06 11.85
CA VAL A 801 -25.56 6.24 13.29
C VAL A 801 -25.07 4.99 14.00
N LEU A 802 -23.98 5.14 14.77
CA LEU A 802 -23.45 4.11 15.64
C LEU A 802 -24.18 4.13 16.98
N ALA A 803 -24.26 2.97 17.63
CA ALA A 803 -24.78 2.83 18.98
C ALA A 803 -23.71 2.17 19.85
N ASP A 804 -23.32 2.85 20.93
CA ASP A 804 -22.29 2.34 21.84
C ASP A 804 -22.88 1.30 22.79
N VAL A 805 -22.92 0.05 22.34
CA VAL A 805 -23.51 -1.08 23.08
C VAL A 805 -22.49 -1.85 23.92
N ASN A 806 -21.20 -1.60 23.73
CA ASN A 806 -20.11 -2.45 24.25
C ASN A 806 -19.46 -1.94 25.55
N HIS A 807 -19.71 -0.68 25.97
CA HIS A 807 -18.88 -0.01 26.99
C HIS A 807 -19.62 0.47 28.24
N LYS A 808 -20.30 -0.43 28.97
CA LYS A 808 -20.86 -0.04 30.29
C LYS A 808 -19.81 0.11 31.40
N ASN A 809 -18.64 -0.56 31.31
CA ASN A 809 -17.65 -0.70 32.40
C ASN A 809 -16.15 -0.60 31.97
N HIS A 810 -15.81 -0.01 30.81
CA HIS A 810 -14.41 0.11 30.36
C HIS A 810 -13.83 1.51 30.66
N TYR A 811 -12.53 1.59 31.01
CA TYR A 811 -11.71 2.78 31.37
C TYR A 811 -11.56 3.87 30.27
N ALA A 812 -12.53 4.06 29.39
CA ALA A 812 -12.56 5.14 28.39
C ALA A 812 -13.20 6.42 28.97
N PRO A 813 -12.97 7.62 28.38
CA PRO A 813 -13.76 8.79 28.72
C PRO A 813 -15.24 8.45 28.59
N HIS A 814 -16.01 8.77 29.62
CA HIS A 814 -17.44 8.52 29.66
C HIS A 814 -18.14 9.50 28.71
N THR A 815 -19.26 9.10 28.13
CA THR A 815 -20.16 10.05 27.48
C THR A 815 -20.80 10.92 28.57
N ILE A 816 -20.93 12.21 28.32
CA ILE A 816 -21.68 13.08 29.24
C ILE A 816 -23.11 12.55 29.37
N GLY A 817 -23.57 12.35 30.62
CA GLY A 817 -24.92 11.83 30.91
C GLY A 817 -25.18 10.35 30.53
N ALA A 818 -24.15 9.50 30.51
CA ALA A 818 -24.24 8.08 30.14
C ALA A 818 -25.09 7.19 31.09
N ASP A 819 -25.63 7.74 32.18
CA ASP A 819 -26.36 7.02 33.23
C ASP A 819 -27.81 6.65 32.85
N GLN A 820 -28.34 7.13 31.72
CA GLN A 820 -29.78 7.01 31.42
C GLN A 820 -30.15 6.34 30.06
N ALA A 821 -29.27 6.24 29.07
CA ALA A 821 -29.55 5.57 27.77
C ALA A 821 -28.27 5.20 26.98
N THR A 822 -28.36 4.26 26.03
CA THR A 822 -27.26 3.90 25.10
C THR A 822 -26.85 5.12 24.26
N PRO A 823 -25.58 5.57 24.31
CA PRO A 823 -25.09 6.67 23.49
C PRO A 823 -25.21 6.38 21.99
N LEU A 824 -25.58 7.40 21.22
CA LEU A 824 -25.70 7.35 19.76
C LEU A 824 -24.80 8.40 19.12
N TYR A 825 -24.11 8.03 18.04
CA TYR A 825 -23.16 8.89 17.36
C TYR A 825 -23.44 8.92 15.86
N VAL A 826 -23.62 10.13 15.31
CA VAL A 826 -23.66 10.33 13.86
C VAL A 826 -22.24 10.33 13.33
N VAL A 827 -21.95 9.47 12.35
CA VAL A 827 -20.63 9.31 11.74
C VAL A 827 -20.70 9.40 10.22
N THR A 828 -19.59 9.78 9.59
CA THR A 828 -19.41 9.74 8.13
C THR A 828 -18.08 9.10 7.79
N GLU A 829 -18.02 8.42 6.66
CA GLU A 829 -16.80 7.85 6.10
C GLU A 829 -16.82 7.96 4.57
N GLN A 830 -15.65 8.05 3.94
CA GLN A 830 -15.55 7.93 2.49
C GLN A 830 -15.98 6.52 2.05
N CYS A 831 -16.64 6.41 0.90
CA CYS A 831 -16.76 5.12 0.24
C CYS A 831 -15.52 4.95 -0.64
N TYR A 832 -14.62 4.05 -0.25
CA TYR A 832 -13.32 3.94 -0.86
C TYR A 832 -13.43 3.44 -2.30
N VAL A 833 -13.07 4.31 -3.25
CA VAL A 833 -13.08 4.00 -4.69
C VAL A 833 -11.81 3.21 -4.99
N HIS A 834 -11.94 1.89 -5.06
CA HIS A 834 -10.86 0.97 -5.40
C HIS A 834 -10.90 0.53 -6.87
N SER A 835 -11.98 0.77 -7.60
CA SER A 835 -12.11 0.42 -9.02
C SER A 835 -10.93 0.87 -9.86
N LYS A 836 -10.69 0.16 -10.97
CA LYS A 836 -9.81 0.60 -12.06
C LYS A 836 -10.54 0.41 -13.39
N LEU A 837 -11.43 1.37 -13.67
CA LEU A 837 -12.38 1.33 -14.77
C LEU A 837 -12.25 2.57 -15.67
N LEU A 838 -12.17 2.34 -16.98
CA LEU A 838 -12.33 3.36 -18.01
C LEU A 838 -13.54 3.02 -18.90
N ILE A 839 -14.44 3.97 -19.11
CA ILE A 839 -15.52 3.89 -20.12
C ILE A 839 -15.40 5.06 -21.08
N VAL A 840 -15.49 4.79 -22.38
CA VAL A 840 -15.47 5.82 -23.43
C VAL A 840 -16.71 5.69 -24.32
N ASP A 841 -17.46 6.79 -24.47
CA ASP A 841 -18.60 6.95 -25.38
C ASP A 841 -19.68 5.85 -25.29
N ASP A 842 -19.86 5.22 -24.13
CA ASP A 842 -20.72 4.03 -24.00
C ASP A 842 -20.32 2.91 -24.98
N ALA A 843 -19.11 2.92 -25.53
CA ALA A 843 -18.65 2.08 -26.63
C ALA A 843 -17.68 0.98 -26.18
N VAL A 844 -16.79 1.32 -25.24
CA VAL A 844 -15.74 0.42 -24.75
C VAL A 844 -15.58 0.60 -23.24
N ALA A 845 -15.29 -0.49 -22.55
CA ALA A 845 -14.89 -0.49 -21.15
C ALA A 845 -13.53 -1.19 -20.99
N ILE A 846 -12.65 -0.65 -20.14
CA ILE A 846 -11.46 -1.34 -19.65
C ILE A 846 -11.64 -1.62 -18.17
N ILE A 847 -11.62 -2.89 -17.77
CA ILE A 847 -11.76 -3.36 -16.39
C ILE A 847 -10.51 -4.15 -16.01
N GLY A 848 -9.86 -3.82 -14.90
CA GLY A 848 -8.67 -4.56 -14.46
C GLY A 848 -8.14 -4.12 -13.11
N SER A 849 -6.85 -4.37 -12.88
CA SER A 849 -6.16 -4.08 -11.62
C SER A 849 -5.31 -2.80 -11.64
N ALA A 850 -5.03 -2.25 -12.83
CA ALA A 850 -4.05 -1.18 -13.02
C ALA A 850 -4.56 0.20 -12.57
N ASN A 851 -3.90 0.78 -11.57
CA ASN A 851 -4.14 2.15 -11.13
C ASN A 851 -3.63 3.17 -12.15
N CYS A 852 -4.10 4.42 -12.12
CA CYS A 852 -3.58 5.47 -13.00
C CYS A 852 -2.31 6.11 -12.42
N ASN A 853 -1.24 5.33 -12.29
CA ASN A 853 0.07 5.77 -11.84
C ASN A 853 1.20 5.01 -12.56
N ASP A 854 2.46 5.47 -12.40
CA ASP A 854 3.61 4.84 -13.06
C ASP A 854 3.83 3.39 -12.61
N ARG A 855 3.53 3.10 -11.33
CA ARG A 855 3.65 1.77 -10.73
C ARG A 855 2.87 0.73 -11.54
N SER A 856 1.63 1.04 -11.91
CA SER A 856 0.76 0.14 -12.65
C SER A 856 0.90 0.25 -14.19
N LEU A 857 1.20 1.44 -14.72
CA LEU A 857 1.05 1.72 -16.16
C LEU A 857 2.32 1.57 -17.00
N LEU A 858 3.52 1.73 -16.45
CA LEU A 858 4.74 1.72 -17.28
C LEU A 858 5.29 0.32 -17.58
N GLY A 859 4.77 -0.71 -16.93
CA GLY A 859 5.27 -2.08 -17.05
C GLY A 859 6.61 -2.32 -16.34
N THR A 860 7.25 -1.31 -15.77
CA THR A 860 8.50 -1.43 -15.00
C THR A 860 8.28 -1.49 -13.49
N GLY A 861 7.03 -1.40 -13.03
CA GLY A 861 6.65 -1.48 -11.63
C GLY A 861 5.88 -2.77 -11.31
N ASP A 862 4.64 -2.63 -10.91
CA ASP A 862 3.77 -3.74 -10.57
C ASP A 862 3.41 -4.56 -11.80
N THR A 863 3.09 -5.82 -11.53
CA THR A 863 2.42 -6.66 -12.53
C THR A 863 0.92 -6.48 -12.44
N GLU A 864 0.29 -6.13 -13.57
CA GLU A 864 -1.13 -5.79 -13.67
C GLU A 864 -1.80 -6.56 -14.81
N ILE A 865 -3.13 -6.69 -14.77
CA ILE A 865 -3.94 -7.29 -15.84
C ILE A 865 -5.24 -6.50 -16.02
N ALA A 866 -5.72 -6.38 -17.26
CA ALA A 866 -7.02 -5.80 -17.57
C ALA A 866 -7.64 -6.43 -18.82
N ALA A 867 -8.94 -6.23 -19.01
CA ALA A 867 -9.69 -6.62 -20.20
C ALA A 867 -10.25 -5.37 -20.89
N VAL A 868 -9.91 -5.19 -22.18
CA VAL A 868 -10.58 -4.24 -23.08
C VAL A 868 -11.81 -4.92 -23.65
N ILE A 869 -13.00 -4.41 -23.35
CA ILE A 869 -14.28 -5.07 -23.61
C ILE A 869 -15.11 -4.22 -24.57
N VAL A 870 -15.44 -4.80 -25.73
CA VAL A 870 -16.23 -4.17 -26.80
C VAL A 870 -17.27 -5.18 -27.27
N ASP A 871 -18.55 -4.89 -27.07
CA ASP A 871 -19.60 -5.80 -27.54
C ASP A 871 -19.82 -5.73 -29.08
N GLY A 872 -20.51 -6.74 -29.62
CA GLY A 872 -20.74 -6.87 -31.06
C GLY A 872 -21.80 -5.92 -31.62
N ALA A 873 -22.81 -5.54 -30.82
CA ALA A 873 -23.95 -4.75 -31.27
C ALA A 873 -23.71 -3.24 -31.12
N ALA A 874 -23.36 -2.59 -32.23
CA ALA A 874 -23.17 -1.14 -32.29
C ALA A 874 -24.47 -0.39 -32.62
N LYS A 875 -24.68 0.76 -31.96
CA LYS A 875 -25.76 1.70 -32.28
C LYS A 875 -25.20 3.10 -32.45
N SER A 876 -25.68 3.84 -33.44
CA SER A 876 -25.42 5.29 -33.54
C SER A 876 -26.36 6.03 -32.60
N MET A 877 -25.82 6.83 -31.67
CA MET A 877 -26.59 7.66 -30.75
C MET A 877 -25.94 9.03 -30.56
N ASP A 878 -26.75 10.05 -30.29
CA ASP A 878 -26.28 11.31 -29.73
C ASP A 878 -26.30 11.21 -28.20
N LEU A 879 -25.13 11.39 -27.60
CA LEU A 879 -24.94 11.34 -26.14
C LEU A 879 -25.06 12.71 -25.47
N GLY A 880 -25.64 13.70 -26.17
CA GLY A 880 -25.96 15.02 -25.64
C GLY A 880 -25.06 16.15 -26.14
N ASN A 881 -24.22 15.91 -27.14
CA ASN A 881 -23.34 16.92 -27.72
C ASN A 881 -23.64 17.24 -29.20
N GLY A 882 -24.74 16.72 -29.75
CA GLY A 882 -25.12 16.96 -31.15
C GLY A 882 -24.35 16.10 -32.15
N VAL A 883 -23.48 15.19 -31.68
CA VAL A 883 -22.67 14.32 -32.53
C VAL A 883 -23.13 12.88 -32.39
N GLN A 884 -23.38 12.23 -33.53
CA GLN A 884 -23.64 10.80 -33.57
C GLN A 884 -22.35 10.01 -33.27
N VAL A 885 -22.38 9.24 -32.18
CA VAL A 885 -21.29 8.37 -31.74
C VAL A 885 -21.74 6.91 -31.73
N ILE A 886 -20.79 6.01 -31.93
CA ILE A 886 -21.06 4.58 -31.84
C ILE A 886 -21.09 4.20 -30.37
N THR A 887 -22.23 3.74 -29.89
CA THR A 887 -22.45 3.21 -28.55
C THR A 887 -22.69 1.70 -28.62
N ARG A 888 -22.51 1.06 -27.47
CA ARG A 888 -22.56 -0.39 -27.27
C ARG A 888 -23.25 -0.71 -25.96
N LYS A 889 -23.98 -1.82 -25.92
CA LYS A 889 -24.84 -2.18 -24.79
C LYS A 889 -24.05 -2.40 -23.50
N PHE A 890 -22.94 -3.15 -23.54
CA PHE A 890 -22.17 -3.54 -22.36
C PHE A 890 -21.64 -2.32 -21.60
N ALA A 891 -20.89 -1.44 -22.28
CA ALA A 891 -20.30 -0.26 -21.67
C ALA A 891 -21.38 0.73 -21.18
N ARG A 892 -22.45 0.90 -21.96
CA ARG A 892 -23.61 1.70 -21.56
C ARG A 892 -24.28 1.18 -20.30
N ASP A 893 -24.61 -0.10 -20.26
CA ASP A 893 -25.32 -0.70 -19.13
C ASP A 893 -24.49 -0.66 -17.85
N LEU A 894 -23.19 -0.93 -17.95
CA LEU A 894 -22.25 -0.79 -16.83
C LEU A 894 -22.26 0.64 -16.28
N ARG A 895 -22.08 1.65 -17.15
CA ARG A 895 -22.10 3.06 -16.76
C ARG A 895 -23.45 3.47 -16.15
N MET A 896 -24.57 3.08 -16.77
CA MET A 896 -25.92 3.35 -16.25
C MET A 896 -26.11 2.74 -14.86
N LYS A 897 -25.66 1.49 -14.65
CA LYS A 897 -25.77 0.79 -13.35
C LYS A 897 -24.95 1.50 -12.27
N LEU A 898 -23.70 1.85 -12.56
CA LEU A 898 -22.83 2.60 -11.64
C LEU A 898 -23.40 3.98 -11.29
N TRP A 899 -23.83 4.76 -12.28
CA TRP A 899 -24.35 6.10 -12.00
C TRP A 899 -25.68 6.05 -11.24
N LYS A 900 -26.58 5.10 -11.55
CA LYS A 900 -27.79 4.88 -10.75
C LYS A 900 -27.46 4.51 -9.31
N LYS A 901 -26.46 3.65 -9.09
CA LYS A 901 -25.94 3.32 -7.76
C LYS A 901 -25.43 4.59 -7.04
N PHE A 902 -24.56 5.38 -7.68
CA PHE A 902 -24.01 6.60 -7.08
C PHE A 902 -25.04 7.71 -6.85
N LEU A 903 -26.14 7.70 -7.60
CA LEU A 903 -27.28 8.60 -7.40
C LEU A 903 -28.30 8.06 -6.37
N GLY A 904 -28.04 6.90 -5.74
CA GLY A 904 -28.92 6.30 -4.73
C GLY A 904 -30.17 5.61 -5.30
N GLN A 905 -30.22 5.34 -6.61
CA GLN A 905 -31.39 4.82 -7.32
C GLN A 905 -31.39 3.29 -7.51
N ALA A 906 -30.32 2.63 -7.09
CA ALA A 906 -30.15 1.19 -7.23
C ALA A 906 -29.83 0.50 -5.88
N ILE A 907 -30.20 1.13 -4.76
CA ILE A 907 -30.04 0.57 -3.42
C ILE A 907 -31.01 -0.61 -3.26
N GLN A 908 -30.47 -1.76 -2.89
CA GLN A 908 -31.25 -3.00 -2.80
C GLN A 908 -31.69 -3.28 -1.36
N GLU A 909 -32.94 -3.70 -1.18
CA GLU A 909 -33.36 -4.40 0.05
C GLU A 909 -32.83 -5.84 0.02
N LEU A 910 -32.05 -6.21 1.03
CA LEU A 910 -31.43 -7.54 1.11
C LEU A 910 -32.08 -8.43 2.17
N SER A 911 -32.31 -9.69 1.82
CA SER A 911 -32.88 -10.71 2.71
C SER A 911 -31.99 -11.02 3.90
N GLU A 912 -30.67 -11.06 3.70
CA GLU A 912 -29.64 -11.28 4.73
C GLU A 912 -29.67 -10.20 5.81
N LYS A 913 -30.09 -8.98 5.44
CA LYS A 913 -30.32 -7.86 6.36
C LYS A 913 -31.71 -7.91 7.05
N LYS A 914 -32.44 -9.03 6.96
CA LYS A 914 -33.79 -9.23 7.55
C LYS A 914 -34.79 -8.11 7.22
N LYS A 915 -34.73 -7.53 6.01
CA LYS A 915 -35.52 -6.35 5.60
C LYS A 915 -35.33 -5.09 6.47
N LYS A 916 -34.26 -5.03 7.27
CA LYS A 916 -33.80 -3.82 7.95
C LYS A 916 -32.58 -3.33 7.19
N PRO A 917 -32.65 -2.24 6.43
CA PRO A 917 -31.56 -1.88 5.53
C PRO A 917 -30.25 -1.58 6.29
N TYR A 918 -30.32 -1.29 7.59
CA TYR A 918 -29.20 -0.96 8.47
C TYR A 918 -29.62 -1.20 9.94
N SER A 919 -28.95 -2.02 10.75
CA SER A 919 -29.30 -2.13 12.19
C SER A 919 -28.19 -2.75 13.05
N ALA A 920 -27.42 -1.92 13.74
CA ALA A 920 -26.59 -2.37 14.88
C ALA A 920 -27.36 -2.38 16.23
N ALA A 921 -28.51 -1.72 16.34
CA ALA A 921 -29.39 -1.79 17.53
C ALA A 921 -30.79 -1.22 17.23
N GLY A 922 -31.83 -1.67 17.93
CA GLY A 922 -33.21 -1.18 17.78
C GLY A 922 -33.38 0.34 17.99
N ALA A 923 -32.50 0.97 18.77
CA ALA A 923 -32.53 2.41 19.05
C ALA A 923 -32.01 3.30 17.89
N ALA A 924 -31.13 2.78 17.02
CA ALA A 924 -30.58 3.53 15.88
C ALA A 924 -31.47 3.44 14.62
N GLY A 925 -32.43 2.50 14.58
CA GLY A 925 -33.27 2.23 13.41
C GLY A 925 -34.15 3.40 12.96
N ALA A 926 -34.45 4.36 13.85
CA ALA A 926 -35.19 5.57 13.50
C ALA A 926 -34.33 6.62 12.75
N TYR A 927 -33.01 6.47 12.72
CA TYR A 927 -32.05 7.50 12.31
C TYR A 927 -31.18 7.09 11.08
N LEU A 928 -31.56 6.01 10.39
CA LEU A 928 -30.88 5.50 9.19
C LEU A 928 -30.85 6.50 8.03
N PRO A 929 -29.81 6.49 7.17
CA PRO A 929 -29.86 7.21 5.91
C PRO A 929 -31.02 6.68 5.04
N TRP A 930 -31.85 7.56 4.50
CA TRP A 930 -32.85 7.21 3.49
C TRP A 930 -32.40 7.82 2.17
N PHE A 931 -31.89 7.00 1.26
CA PHE A 931 -31.68 7.45 -0.11
C PHE A 931 -32.95 7.12 -0.90
N HIS A 932 -33.64 8.16 -1.38
CA HIS A 932 -34.91 7.99 -2.09
C HIS A 932 -34.69 7.45 -3.51
N MET A 933 -35.38 6.36 -3.85
CA MET A 933 -35.37 5.78 -5.21
C MET A 933 -36.09 6.64 -6.26
N VAL A 934 -36.79 7.71 -5.86
CA VAL A 934 -37.78 8.43 -6.70
C VAL A 934 -37.33 9.87 -7.03
N ASP A 935 -36.11 10.25 -6.69
CA ASP A 935 -35.61 11.60 -6.97
C ASP A 935 -35.43 11.85 -8.48
N PRO A 936 -35.83 13.04 -8.99
CA PRO A 936 -35.65 13.38 -10.40
C PRO A 936 -34.17 13.37 -10.77
N VAL A 937 -33.83 12.50 -11.71
CA VAL A 937 -32.46 12.22 -12.12
C VAL A 937 -31.97 13.29 -13.10
N PRO A 938 -30.68 13.68 -13.06
CA PRO A 938 -30.02 14.22 -14.24
C PRO A 938 -30.26 13.30 -15.46
N GLN A 939 -30.21 13.82 -16.68
CA GLN A 939 -30.46 13.04 -17.90
C GLN A 939 -29.26 12.13 -18.23
N ILE A 940 -28.98 11.16 -17.36
CA ILE A 940 -27.76 10.35 -17.36
C ILE A 940 -27.60 9.49 -18.62
N GLU A 941 -28.64 9.35 -19.44
CA GLU A 941 -28.59 8.74 -20.77
C GLU A 941 -27.77 9.55 -21.79
N GLN A 942 -27.59 10.85 -21.53
CA GLN A 942 -26.85 11.81 -22.34
C GLN A 942 -25.67 12.39 -21.54
N PRO A 943 -24.58 11.63 -21.36
CA PRO A 943 -23.44 12.02 -20.52
C PRO A 943 -22.68 13.26 -21.01
N ALA A 944 -22.79 13.66 -22.28
CA ALA A 944 -22.12 14.86 -22.80
C ALA A 944 -22.99 16.13 -22.72
N SER A 945 -24.28 16.00 -22.36
CA SER A 945 -25.21 17.14 -22.26
C SER A 945 -24.87 18.04 -21.07
N ALA A 946 -24.98 19.36 -21.29
CA ALA A 946 -24.88 20.37 -20.23
C ALA A 946 -25.81 20.08 -19.05
N ARG A 947 -27.05 19.66 -19.33
CA ARG A 947 -28.03 19.32 -18.29
C ARG A 947 -27.55 18.18 -17.39
N THR A 948 -26.81 17.23 -17.94
CA THR A 948 -26.35 16.04 -17.21
C THR A 948 -25.18 16.36 -16.30
N TRP A 949 -24.08 16.89 -16.84
CA TRP A 949 -22.92 17.19 -16.00
C TRP A 949 -23.20 18.31 -15.00
N GLN A 950 -23.99 19.34 -15.35
CA GLN A 950 -24.41 20.37 -14.40
C GLN A 950 -25.29 19.77 -13.28
N GLY A 951 -26.21 18.87 -13.64
CA GLY A 951 -27.07 18.20 -12.67
C GLY A 951 -26.29 17.34 -11.68
N ILE A 952 -25.34 16.54 -12.17
CA ILE A 952 -24.46 15.71 -11.35
C ILE A 952 -23.59 16.58 -10.44
N ARG A 953 -22.94 17.62 -10.98
CA ARG A 953 -22.13 18.55 -10.20
C ARG A 953 -22.93 19.26 -9.11
N LYS A 954 -24.14 19.73 -9.43
CA LYS A 954 -25.02 20.38 -8.46
C LYS A 954 -25.36 19.44 -7.29
N ILE A 955 -25.57 18.16 -7.56
CA ILE A 955 -25.77 17.14 -6.52
C ILE A 955 -24.50 16.96 -5.68
N ALA A 956 -23.35 16.79 -6.33
CA ALA A 956 -22.07 16.59 -5.65
C ALA A 956 -21.67 17.79 -4.77
N ASP A 957 -21.85 19.02 -5.26
CA ASP A 957 -21.58 20.26 -4.53
C ASP A 957 -22.55 20.39 -3.32
N ALA A 958 -23.85 20.16 -3.52
CA ALA A 958 -24.84 20.23 -2.45
C ALA A 958 -24.62 19.16 -1.35
N ASN A 959 -24.24 17.94 -1.75
CA ASN A 959 -23.88 16.88 -0.79
C ASN A 959 -22.63 17.28 0.01
N SER A 960 -21.58 17.78 -0.65
CA SER A 960 -20.37 18.27 0.01
C SER A 960 -20.70 19.34 1.06
N ASP A 961 -21.51 20.34 0.70
CA ASP A 961 -21.90 21.43 1.61
C ASP A 961 -22.68 20.90 2.81
N ALA A 962 -23.59 19.95 2.60
CA ALA A 962 -24.37 19.36 3.68
C ALA A 962 -23.50 18.54 4.65
N TYR A 963 -22.57 17.72 4.15
CA TYR A 963 -21.60 17.02 5.00
C TYR A 963 -20.73 18.00 5.79
N GLN A 964 -20.27 19.07 5.15
CA GLN A 964 -19.42 20.07 5.77
C GLN A 964 -20.11 20.85 6.90
N GLN A 965 -21.43 21.07 6.80
CA GLN A 965 -22.24 21.74 7.83
C GLN A 965 -22.48 20.88 9.07
N VAL A 966 -22.44 19.55 8.96
CA VAL A 966 -22.67 18.65 10.10
C VAL A 966 -21.36 18.18 10.72
N PHE A 967 -20.40 17.80 9.89
CA PHE A 967 -19.17 17.15 10.35
C PHE A 967 -18.00 18.13 10.35
N THR A 968 -17.19 18.06 11.41
CA THR A 968 -15.95 18.85 11.55
C THR A 968 -14.80 18.26 10.73
N ASN A 969 -14.77 16.93 10.57
CA ASN A 969 -13.65 16.17 10.02
C ASN A 969 -13.70 15.88 8.52
N VAL A 970 -14.71 16.39 7.78
CA VAL A 970 -14.82 16.14 6.33
C VAL A 970 -13.80 17.01 5.56
N PRO A 971 -12.95 16.41 4.70
CA PRO A 971 -12.01 17.15 3.84
C PRO A 971 -12.72 18.20 2.99
N ARG A 972 -12.16 19.41 2.91
CA ARG A 972 -12.76 20.57 2.21
C ARG A 972 -11.73 21.59 1.76
N ASP A 973 -12.08 22.40 0.76
CA ASP A 973 -11.19 23.41 0.18
C ASP A 973 -10.76 24.51 1.17
N SER A 974 -11.56 24.76 2.22
CA SER A 974 -11.21 25.72 3.26
C SER A 974 -10.16 25.20 4.26
N PHE A 975 -9.73 23.94 4.16
CA PHE A 975 -8.70 23.37 5.02
C PHE A 975 -7.31 23.60 4.41
N PRO A 976 -6.51 24.54 4.94
CA PRO A 976 -5.21 24.87 4.37
C PRO A 976 -4.19 23.73 4.56
N ARG A 977 -4.44 22.80 5.49
CA ARG A 977 -3.58 21.66 5.81
C ARG A 977 -4.35 20.35 5.76
N TYR A 978 -3.63 19.26 5.48
CA TYR A 978 -4.23 17.92 5.45
C TYR A 978 -4.70 17.46 6.83
N ASP A 979 -3.95 17.77 7.88
CA ASP A 979 -4.22 17.40 9.27
C ASP A 979 -5.41 18.14 9.90
N SER A 980 -5.96 19.19 9.25
CA SER A 980 -7.15 19.90 9.73
C SER A 980 -8.39 19.00 9.83
N VAL A 981 -8.42 17.87 9.11
CA VAL A 981 -9.50 16.87 9.23
C VAL A 981 -9.54 16.18 10.58
N PHE A 982 -8.47 16.29 11.38
CA PHE A 982 -8.41 15.73 12.72
C PHE A 982 -8.99 16.66 13.79
N HIS A 983 -9.40 17.88 13.42
CA HIS A 983 -10.09 18.78 14.35
C HIS A 983 -11.43 18.17 14.78
N GLY A 984 -11.72 18.23 16.08
CA GLY A 984 -12.92 17.61 16.66
C GLY A 984 -12.76 16.13 17.04
N PHE A 985 -11.59 15.51 16.81
CA PHE A 985 -11.32 14.19 17.37
C PHE A 985 -10.88 14.26 18.83
N PRO A 986 -11.46 13.40 19.70
CA PRO A 986 -10.97 13.26 21.06
C PRO A 986 -9.49 12.84 21.09
N ALA A 987 -8.65 13.63 21.74
CA ALA A 987 -7.26 13.25 21.98
C ALA A 987 -7.20 12.24 23.14
N ALA A 988 -6.80 11.00 22.84
CA ALA A 988 -6.69 9.94 23.82
C ALA A 988 -5.41 10.06 24.68
N GLY A 989 -5.39 11.01 25.61
CA GLY A 989 -4.45 11.01 26.74
C GLY A 989 -2.99 11.35 26.41
N LEU A 990 -2.31 11.96 27.39
CA LEU A 990 -0.86 12.08 27.40
C LEU A 990 -0.25 10.74 27.85
N SER A 991 0.89 10.36 27.27
CA SER A 991 1.81 9.44 27.92
C SER A 991 2.37 10.07 29.19
N ASP A 992 2.94 9.26 30.09
CA ASP A 992 3.56 9.69 31.36
C ASP A 992 4.72 10.71 31.20
N LYS A 993 5.07 11.06 29.96
CA LYS A 993 6.08 12.06 29.58
C LYS A 993 5.51 13.28 28.84
N GLY A 994 4.20 13.48 28.83
CA GLY A 994 3.57 14.66 28.20
C GLY A 994 3.45 14.62 26.67
N HIS A 995 3.60 13.46 26.03
CA HIS A 995 3.32 13.30 24.59
C HIS A 995 1.92 12.73 24.36
N VAL A 996 1.11 13.35 23.49
CA VAL A 996 -0.23 12.87 23.12
C VAL A 996 -0.13 11.53 22.40
N LYS A 997 -0.68 10.46 22.99
CA LYS A 997 -0.78 9.15 22.31
C LYS A 997 -2.08 9.13 21.51
N ARG A 998 -2.12 9.80 20.36
CA ARG A 998 -3.35 9.89 19.54
C ARG A 998 -3.76 8.49 19.03
N MET A 999 -4.58 7.75 19.78
CA MET A 999 -5.36 6.62 19.27
C MET A 999 -6.46 7.18 18.38
N LEU A 1000 -6.08 7.44 17.14
CA LEU A 1000 -6.92 8.11 16.17
C LEU A 1000 -8.23 7.32 15.95
N TYR A 1001 -9.36 8.04 15.99
CA TYR A 1001 -10.72 7.52 15.76
C TYR A 1001 -11.13 6.33 16.65
N ALA A 1002 -10.55 6.15 17.85
CA ALA A 1002 -11.13 5.21 18.82
C ALA A 1002 -12.56 5.62 19.23
N GLN A 1003 -12.89 6.91 19.04
CA GLN A 1003 -14.20 7.52 19.26
C GLN A 1003 -14.65 8.31 18.02
N PRO A 1004 -15.96 8.51 17.83
CA PRO A 1004 -16.50 9.42 16.83
C PRO A 1004 -16.00 10.87 17.01
N PRO A 1005 -15.87 11.66 15.92
CA PRO A 1005 -15.58 13.08 16.02
C PRO A 1005 -16.77 13.86 16.56
N ASP A 1006 -16.48 15.01 17.17
CA ASP A 1006 -17.48 16.05 17.40
C ASP A 1006 -18.15 16.48 16.09
N LEU A 1007 -19.45 16.72 16.15
CA LEU A 1007 -20.17 17.44 15.10
C LEU A 1007 -19.92 18.94 15.21
N GLN A 1008 -20.36 19.69 14.19
CA GLN A 1008 -20.41 21.14 14.31
C GLN A 1008 -21.29 21.55 15.51
N PRO A 1009 -21.01 22.67 16.20
CA PRO A 1009 -21.67 23.04 17.45
C PRO A 1009 -23.21 23.02 17.40
N ASP A 1010 -23.80 23.40 16.27
CA ASP A 1010 -25.25 23.39 16.06
C ASP A 1010 -25.87 22.00 16.12
N PHE A 1011 -25.08 20.94 15.98
CA PHE A 1011 -25.51 19.54 15.97
C PHE A 1011 -25.03 18.79 17.22
N MET A 1012 -24.57 19.50 18.24
CA MET A 1012 -24.19 18.96 19.54
C MET A 1012 -25.26 19.36 20.57
N GLN A 1013 -25.67 18.40 21.41
CA GLN A 1013 -26.44 18.72 22.63
C GLN A 1013 -25.50 19.26 23.69
N GLU A 1014 -24.34 18.61 23.82
CA GLU A 1014 -23.28 18.96 24.76
C GLU A 1014 -21.93 18.71 24.05
N PRO A 1015 -21.00 19.69 24.02
CA PRO A 1015 -19.70 19.50 23.40
C PRO A 1015 -18.83 18.53 24.21
N SER A 1016 -17.77 18.00 23.61
CA SER A 1016 -16.76 17.23 24.35
C SER A 1016 -16.07 18.09 25.42
N ILE A 1017 -15.73 17.50 26.57
CA ILE A 1017 -15.01 18.19 27.66
C ILE A 1017 -13.52 17.88 27.53
N GLU A 1018 -12.70 18.93 27.52
CA GLU A 1018 -11.24 18.84 27.42
C GLU A 1018 -10.58 19.29 28.73
N ASN A 1019 -9.64 18.49 29.24
CA ASN A 1019 -8.74 18.83 30.35
C ASN A 1019 -7.29 18.65 29.87
N ASP A 1020 -6.48 19.70 29.96
CA ASP A 1020 -5.04 19.64 29.61
C ASP A 1020 -4.76 18.93 28.27
N TYR A 1021 -5.54 19.30 27.23
CA TYR A 1021 -5.47 18.76 25.87
C TYR A 1021 -5.95 17.31 25.69
N VAL A 1022 -6.63 16.74 26.68
CA VAL A 1022 -7.21 15.39 26.66
C VAL A 1022 -8.72 15.48 26.81
N THR A 1023 -9.46 14.74 25.99
CA THR A 1023 -10.92 14.66 26.13
C THR A 1023 -11.27 13.79 27.35
N SER A 1024 -11.78 14.43 28.41
CA SER A 1024 -12.15 13.78 29.67
C SER A 1024 -13.55 13.17 29.61
N ALA A 1025 -14.45 13.74 28.81
CA ALA A 1025 -15.76 13.19 28.50
C ALA A 1025 -16.15 13.46 27.04
N VAL A 1026 -16.72 12.47 26.37
CA VAL A 1026 -17.16 12.59 24.98
C VAL A 1026 -18.50 13.33 24.95
N GLY A 1027 -18.60 14.33 24.09
CA GLY A 1027 -19.81 15.11 23.87
C GLY A 1027 -20.98 14.26 23.35
N ARG A 1028 -22.17 14.84 23.43
CA ARG A 1028 -23.42 14.19 23.00
C ARG A 1028 -23.92 14.82 21.71
N HIS A 1029 -24.00 14.01 20.65
CA HIS A 1029 -24.54 14.45 19.36
C HIS A 1029 -26.04 14.69 19.50
N ASP A 1030 -26.55 15.76 18.88
CA ASP A 1030 -27.98 15.89 18.59
C ASP A 1030 -28.31 15.05 17.35
N VAL A 1031 -28.40 13.73 17.57
CA VAL A 1031 -28.58 12.73 16.51
C VAL A 1031 -29.82 13.01 15.67
N ARG A 1032 -30.93 13.42 16.31
CA ARG A 1032 -32.16 13.74 15.59
C ARG A 1032 -31.94 14.95 14.69
N LYS A 1033 -31.44 16.06 15.23
CA LYS A 1033 -31.21 17.29 14.44
C LYS A 1033 -30.24 17.06 13.29
N ALA A 1034 -29.13 16.36 13.53
CA ALA A 1034 -28.12 16.05 12.51
C ALA A 1034 -28.69 15.14 11.41
N THR A 1035 -29.40 14.08 11.77
CA THR A 1035 -29.95 13.15 10.78
C THR A 1035 -31.14 13.71 10.02
N ASP A 1036 -32.02 14.47 10.68
CA ASP A 1036 -33.12 15.17 10.02
C ASP A 1036 -32.58 16.24 9.05
N PHE A 1037 -31.50 16.94 9.40
CA PHE A 1037 -30.82 17.86 8.49
C PHE A 1037 -30.25 17.14 7.26
N LEU A 1038 -29.46 16.08 7.44
CA LEU A 1038 -28.81 15.33 6.35
C LEU A 1038 -29.83 14.64 5.45
N ARG A 1039 -30.91 14.11 6.02
CA ARG A 1039 -32.02 13.52 5.26
C ARG A 1039 -32.77 14.58 4.47
N GLY A 1040 -33.07 15.72 5.09
CA GLY A 1040 -34.01 16.70 4.55
C GLY A 1040 -35.46 16.30 4.80
N GLU A 1041 -36.38 16.96 4.10
CA GLU A 1041 -37.82 16.69 4.23
C GLU A 1041 -38.28 15.59 3.25
N PRO A 1042 -39.37 14.86 3.54
CA PRO A 1042 -39.96 13.93 2.59
C PRO A 1042 -40.19 14.58 1.20
N GLY A 1043 -39.60 14.01 0.15
CA GLY A 1043 -39.68 14.54 -1.22
C GLY A 1043 -38.72 15.71 -1.53
N ARG A 1044 -37.92 16.16 -0.56
CA ARG A 1044 -36.86 17.16 -0.72
C ARG A 1044 -35.61 16.74 0.06
N PRO A 1045 -34.96 15.63 -0.33
CA PRO A 1045 -33.82 15.17 0.42
C PRO A 1045 -32.63 16.11 0.25
N ARG A 1046 -31.86 16.26 1.33
CA ARG A 1046 -30.67 17.13 1.35
C ARG A 1046 -29.46 16.39 0.79
N ILE A 1047 -29.17 15.19 1.29
CA ILE A 1047 -28.19 14.27 0.68
C ILE A 1047 -28.87 13.45 -0.42
N LYS A 1048 -28.28 13.42 -1.62
CA LYS A 1048 -28.78 12.68 -2.78
C LYS A 1048 -27.69 11.76 -3.34
N GLY A 1049 -27.86 10.46 -3.15
CA GLY A 1049 -26.82 9.49 -3.51
C GLY A 1049 -25.54 9.70 -2.71
N PHE A 1050 -24.40 9.35 -3.33
CA PHE A 1050 -23.10 9.24 -2.67
C PHE A 1050 -22.04 10.18 -3.24
N TRP A 1051 -22.26 10.75 -4.43
CA TRP A 1051 -21.30 11.66 -5.04
C TRP A 1051 -21.16 12.94 -4.24
N VAL A 1052 -19.92 13.32 -3.99
CA VAL A 1052 -19.51 14.59 -3.40
C VAL A 1052 -18.36 15.18 -4.22
N THR A 1053 -18.23 16.50 -4.22
CA THR A 1053 -17.18 17.18 -4.98
C THR A 1053 -15.81 16.93 -4.36
N MET A 1054 -14.80 16.67 -5.21
CA MET A 1054 -13.41 16.53 -4.77
C MET A 1054 -12.86 17.87 -4.25
N PRO A 1055 -12.31 17.94 -3.04
CA PRO A 1055 -11.72 19.18 -2.53
C PRO A 1055 -10.31 19.37 -3.14
N LEU A 1056 -10.21 20.25 -4.14
CA LEU A 1056 -8.99 20.49 -4.92
C LEU A 1056 -7.99 21.44 -4.24
N LEU A 1057 -8.43 22.19 -3.22
CA LEU A 1057 -7.61 23.14 -2.47
C LEU A 1057 -7.27 22.63 -1.07
N TRP A 1058 -7.75 21.45 -0.68
CA TRP A 1058 -7.40 20.85 0.60
C TRP A 1058 -5.89 20.60 0.69
N GLY A 1059 -5.27 21.17 1.73
CA GLY A 1059 -3.83 21.10 1.93
C GLY A 1059 -3.03 22.09 1.08
N SER A 1060 -3.65 23.13 0.53
CA SER A 1060 -3.01 24.12 -0.34
C SER A 1060 -1.82 24.85 0.29
N SER A 1061 -1.72 24.90 1.62
CA SER A 1061 -0.61 25.52 2.35
C SER A 1061 0.49 24.54 2.75
N MET A 1062 0.47 23.30 2.25
CA MET A 1062 1.51 22.29 2.46
C MET A 1062 2.24 21.98 1.14
N ASP A 1063 3.53 22.34 1.05
CA ASP A 1063 4.35 22.20 -0.17
C ASP A 1063 5.07 20.85 -0.27
N ASP A 1064 5.45 20.24 0.86
CA ASP A 1064 5.82 18.82 1.00
C ASP A 1064 5.34 18.33 2.38
N PRO A 1065 4.22 17.60 2.46
CA PRO A 1065 3.66 17.19 3.74
C PRO A 1065 4.56 16.23 4.53
N ALA A 1066 5.48 15.50 3.87
CA ALA A 1066 6.40 14.59 4.56
C ALA A 1066 7.53 15.34 5.29
N ALA A 1067 7.85 16.58 4.87
CA ALA A 1067 8.85 17.44 5.51
C ALA A 1067 8.25 18.39 6.56
N ALA A 1068 6.94 18.65 6.50
CA ALA A 1068 6.26 19.67 7.31
C ALA A 1068 5.35 19.13 8.43
N MET A 1069 5.21 17.81 8.57
CA MET A 1069 4.58 17.20 9.74
C MET A 1069 5.59 17.21 10.88
N PRO A 1070 5.26 17.77 12.07
CA PRO A 1070 6.13 17.73 13.23
C PRO A 1070 6.55 16.27 13.49
N SER A 1071 7.86 16.03 13.63
CA SER A 1071 8.43 14.75 14.06
C SER A 1071 7.84 14.23 15.38
N GLU A 1072 7.12 15.09 16.11
CA GLU A 1072 6.34 14.81 17.31
C GLU A 1072 5.07 13.97 17.05
N ILE A 1073 4.54 13.96 15.83
CA ILE A 1073 3.34 13.17 15.44
C ILE A 1073 3.74 11.75 14.97
N ILE A 1074 4.98 11.58 14.53
CA ILE A 1074 5.48 10.34 13.89
C ILE A 1074 6.27 9.46 14.88
N ALA A 1075 6.73 9.99 16.01
CA ALA A 1075 7.48 9.23 16.99
C ALA A 1075 6.57 8.49 17.99
N ALA A 1076 6.01 7.35 17.59
CA ALA A 1076 5.74 6.28 18.55
C ALA A 1076 7.08 5.62 18.94
N LEU A 1077 7.98 6.36 19.60
CA LEU A 1077 9.12 5.74 20.27
C LEU A 1077 8.58 4.88 21.42
N PRO A 1078 8.97 3.60 21.54
CA PRO A 1078 8.66 2.82 22.72
C PRO A 1078 9.40 3.44 23.89
N VAL A 1079 8.69 4.16 24.75
CA VAL A 1079 9.27 4.64 26.00
C VAL A 1079 9.56 3.44 26.89
N GLN A 1080 10.85 3.14 27.06
CA GLN A 1080 11.36 2.46 28.24
C GLN A 1080 11.07 3.33 29.48
N GLY A 1081 10.36 2.76 30.44
CA GLY A 1081 10.17 3.37 31.76
C GLY A 1081 8.81 3.09 32.37
N ASP A 1082 8.79 2.08 33.23
CA ASP A 1082 7.89 1.85 34.37
C ASP A 1082 6.42 1.42 34.20
N ARG A 1083 6.25 0.10 34.43
CA ARG A 1083 5.35 -0.53 35.42
C ARG A 1083 3.99 0.16 35.66
N SER A 1084 2.92 -0.45 35.14
CA SER A 1084 1.84 -0.93 36.01
C SER A 1084 0.95 -1.96 35.30
N SER A 1085 1.11 -3.22 35.69
CA SER A 1085 0.02 -4.18 35.72
C SER A 1085 -0.77 -3.94 37.01
N GLU A 1086 -2.07 -3.68 36.84
CA GLU A 1086 -3.18 -3.84 37.80
C GLU A 1086 -3.01 -3.45 39.28
N LEU A 1087 -3.97 -2.65 39.74
CA LEU A 1087 -4.36 -2.37 41.12
C LEU A 1087 -4.08 -3.53 42.11
N ALA A 1088 -3.19 -3.32 43.08
CA ALA A 1088 -3.50 -3.15 44.51
C ALA A 1088 -2.39 -3.66 45.48
N TYR A 1089 -2.21 -2.90 46.57
CA TYR A 1089 -1.50 -3.17 47.83
C TYR A 1089 0.05 -3.24 47.84
N SER A 1090 0.71 -2.17 48.29
CA SER A 1090 0.99 -1.98 49.73
C SER A 1090 1.67 -0.64 49.99
N THR A 1091 1.31 -0.06 51.12
CA THR A 1091 1.85 1.15 51.72
C THR A 1091 3.34 1.02 52.04
N ARG A 1092 4.13 2.06 51.78
CA ARG A 1092 5.10 2.62 52.74
C ARG A 1092 5.67 3.96 52.26
N HIS A 1093 5.58 4.91 53.18
CA HIS A 1093 6.11 6.27 53.17
C HIS A 1093 7.54 6.41 52.64
N ALA A 1094 7.81 7.50 51.92
CA ALA A 1094 9.02 8.30 52.13
C ALA A 1094 8.84 9.75 51.65
N ALA A 1095 9.01 10.65 52.62
CA ALA A 1095 9.34 12.08 52.60
C ALA A 1095 9.23 12.91 51.31
N LEU A 1096 8.41 13.95 51.43
CA LEU A 1096 8.56 15.25 50.76
C LEU A 1096 9.98 15.80 50.85
N SER A 1097 10.51 16.30 49.74
CA SER A 1097 11.43 17.43 49.75
C SER A 1097 11.04 18.42 48.66
N GLN A 1098 10.97 19.67 49.09
CA GLN A 1098 10.56 20.87 48.39
C GLN A 1098 11.40 21.16 47.14
N GLY A 1099 10.79 21.85 46.17
CA GLY A 1099 11.52 22.78 45.30
C GLY A 1099 11.21 22.66 43.82
N GLU A 1100 10.53 23.69 43.34
CA GLU A 1100 10.54 24.21 41.96
C GLU A 1100 9.50 23.67 40.95
N LYS A 1101 8.73 24.65 40.45
CA LYS A 1101 7.72 24.57 39.39
C LYS A 1101 8.41 24.45 38.03
N VAL A 1102 7.92 23.57 37.15
CA VAL A 1102 7.37 23.85 35.80
C VAL A 1102 6.42 22.71 35.47
#